data_AF-A0A1E5V2X8-F1
#
_entry.id   AF-A0A1E5V2X8-F1
#
_cell.length_a   1.000
_cell.length_b   1.000
_cell.length_c   1.000
_cell.angle_alpha   90.00
_cell.angle_beta   90.00
_cell.angle_gamma   90.00
#
_symmetry.space_group_name_H-M   'P 1'
#
loop_
_entity.id
_entity.type
_entity.pdbx_description
1 polymer ?
#
loop_
_entity_poly.entity_id
_entity_poly.type
_entity_poly.pdbx_seq_one_letter_code
_entity_poly.pdbx_strand_id
1 'polypeptide(L)'
;LDRGQEERVQMAVEHGRQEVQVKVEAGLQEPAMRGTTEAGYASKEECNWSRGRWVYDNVSRPLYSGLKCAFIFPEVACDKYGRKDAMYQHWRWQPHGHGCDLPRFNAIKLLEKLRNKRLVFVGDSVNRNQWVSLVCMVEASIPDDRLKIRIFNGSLISFKALEYNATIDFYWSPLLVESNSDNPIIHRVEYRIIRADRIEKHASVWKDADIIVFNSYLWWRKQKDDMRMKVMYGSFEDGDARLDEMEMIDGFEIALKKLTEWLGENIDKNKTRIFFAGSSPSHSWASDWGGEDSNKCLNETEPIYKVRYKGATTDYSLMAKAKSYFQKLEPKGIHVQILNITELSDYRRDGHPTVFRKQFVPLTKEQIANPASYADCTHWCLPGVPDRKERDGKEAKQKPRQIIDYQFQKDCRMKPEATPKMTVLSSPVGLRSILNSLVAFSIIVSSITFLFYQGQEGQVPMAIEHEHQEMHVVAEHHEQLRAKEAQVQLTAELPDASKEECNWSTGRWVYDNVSWPLYSGLKCAFIFPELSCDKYGRKDFMYQHWRWQPHGCDLPRFNATRLLEKLRNKRLVFVGDSLNRNQWVSLVCMVEASIPDDRLKIRVFNGSLISFKAFEYNATIDFYWSPLLVESNSDDPIVHRVEYRIIRADRIEKHANAWRDADIIIFNSYVWWRKHKADMRMKVM
;
A
#
# COMPACT_ATOMS: atom_id res chain seq x y z
N LEU A 1 -22.51 40.36 49.32
CA LEU A 1 -21.36 39.57 49.82
C LEU A 1 -20.80 38.75 48.66
N ASP A 2 -20.57 39.36 47.50
CA ASP A 2 -19.48 40.31 47.14
C ASP A 2 -18.16 39.58 46.93
N ARG A 3 -17.75 39.40 45.66
CA ARG A 3 -17.02 40.34 44.75
C ARG A 3 -15.51 40.13 44.94
N GLY A 4 -14.77 39.76 43.90
CA GLY A 4 -14.12 40.71 42.96
C GLY A 4 -12.64 40.79 43.35
N GLN A 5 -11.64 40.96 42.49
CA GLN A 5 -11.56 41.61 41.19
C GLN A 5 -10.37 41.05 40.39
N GLU A 6 -10.49 41.06 39.06
CA GLU A 6 -9.37 41.23 38.13
C GLU A 6 -8.79 42.64 38.27
N GLU A 7 -7.48 42.80 38.10
CA GLU A 7 -6.94 44.03 37.53
C GLU A 7 -5.75 43.73 36.61
N ARG A 8 -5.90 44.12 35.34
CA ARG A 8 -4.85 44.26 34.34
C ARG A 8 -4.10 45.55 34.59
N VAL A 9 -2.78 45.54 34.43
CA VAL A 9 -2.02 46.72 33.99
C VAL A 9 -1.16 46.33 32.79
N GLN A 10 -1.54 46.81 31.61
CA GLN A 10 -0.64 47.01 30.48
C GLN A 10 0.14 48.30 30.72
N MET A 11 1.46 48.32 30.54
CA MET A 11 2.16 49.50 30.03
C MET A 11 3.44 49.13 29.28
N ALA A 12 3.49 49.66 28.04
CA ALA A 12 4.64 50.16 27.29
C ALA A 12 5.79 49.22 26.87
N VAL A 13 5.83 48.99 25.55
CA VAL A 13 7.03 48.71 24.77
C VAL A 13 7.79 50.03 24.57
N GLU A 14 9.10 50.07 24.84
CA GLU A 14 10.06 50.79 23.99
C GLU A 14 11.51 50.33 24.19
N HIS A 15 12.27 50.43 23.11
CA HIS A 15 13.59 49.83 22.83
C HIS A 15 14.76 50.35 23.69
N GLY A 16 15.71 49.45 23.97
CA GLY A 16 17.03 49.82 24.49
C GLY A 16 18.03 48.67 24.46
N ARG A 17 18.85 48.64 23.42
CA ARG A 17 19.94 47.69 23.14
C ARG A 17 21.08 47.84 24.16
N GLN A 18 21.51 46.76 24.81
CA GLN A 18 22.85 46.69 25.42
C GLN A 18 23.46 45.29 25.27
N GLU A 19 24.54 45.24 24.50
CA GLU A 19 25.43 44.10 24.31
C GLU A 19 26.22 43.85 25.60
N VAL A 20 26.29 42.59 26.03
CA VAL A 20 27.29 42.14 27.02
C VAL A 20 28.08 41.00 26.39
N GLN A 21 29.33 41.31 26.04
CA GLN A 21 30.35 40.35 25.64
C GLN A 21 30.76 39.52 26.86
N VAL A 22 30.77 38.19 26.73
CA VAL A 22 31.50 37.30 27.63
C VAL A 22 32.47 36.46 26.80
N LYS A 23 33.75 36.66 27.11
CA LYS A 23 34.94 36.05 26.53
C LYS A 23 35.15 34.67 27.19
N VAL A 24 35.28 33.60 26.41
CA VAL A 24 35.65 32.26 26.92
C VAL A 24 37.04 31.93 26.39
N GLU A 25 38.02 31.92 27.28
CA GLU A 25 39.39 31.45 27.04
C GLU A 25 39.50 29.96 27.41
N ALA A 26 40.19 29.22 26.56
CA ALA A 26 40.40 27.79 26.66
C ALA A 26 41.53 27.44 27.65
N GLY A 27 41.30 26.45 28.50
CA GLY A 27 42.31 25.82 29.34
C GLY A 27 42.10 24.31 29.40
N LEU A 28 42.93 23.57 28.66
CA LEU A 28 43.10 22.12 28.76
C LEU A 28 44.28 21.82 29.67
N GLN A 29 44.09 20.97 30.69
CA GLN A 29 45.17 20.36 31.46
C GLN A 29 44.92 18.85 31.54
N GLU A 30 45.79 18.08 30.87
CA GLU A 30 45.89 16.62 30.98
C GLU A 30 46.68 16.23 32.25
N PRO A 31 46.36 15.10 32.91
CA PRO A 31 47.31 14.40 33.76
C PRO A 31 48.04 13.30 32.96
N ALA A 32 49.36 13.35 33.01
CA ALA A 32 50.26 12.34 32.45
C ALA A 32 50.36 11.10 33.36
N MET A 33 50.31 9.90 32.78
CA MET A 33 50.87 8.69 33.38
C MET A 33 51.64 7.90 32.31
N ARG A 34 52.87 7.53 32.63
CA ARG A 34 53.92 7.03 31.73
C ARG A 34 54.24 5.57 32.05
N GLY A 35 54.38 4.74 31.01
CA GLY A 35 54.95 3.38 31.02
C GLY A 35 53.89 2.26 31.15
N THR A 36 53.86 1.21 30.35
CA THR A 36 54.89 0.53 29.55
C THR A 36 54.33 0.00 28.22
N THR A 37 55.15 0.07 27.17
CA THR A 37 54.90 -0.48 25.84
C THR A 37 55.11 -1.99 25.84
N GLU A 38 54.04 -2.76 25.73
CA GLU A 38 54.08 -4.03 25.00
C GLU A 38 53.45 -3.81 23.63
N ALA A 39 54.25 -4.01 22.59
CA ALA A 39 53.83 -3.97 21.20
C ALA A 39 52.92 -5.16 20.91
N GLY A 40 51.64 -5.05 21.28
CA GLY A 40 50.59 -5.91 20.75
C GLY A 40 50.42 -5.57 19.28
N TYR A 41 50.75 -6.50 18.40
CA TYR A 41 50.38 -6.47 16.98
C TYR A 41 48.92 -6.05 16.86
N ALA A 42 48.66 -4.79 16.49
CA ALA A 42 47.35 -4.35 16.09
C ALA A 42 47.03 -5.12 14.80
N SER A 43 46.31 -6.23 14.94
CA SER A 43 45.72 -6.91 13.80
C SER A 43 44.99 -5.85 13.00
N LYS A 44 45.19 -5.83 11.68
CA LYS A 44 44.35 -5.02 10.78
C LYS A 44 42.93 -5.56 10.94
N GLU A 45 42.16 -5.01 11.87
CA GLU A 45 40.77 -5.36 12.05
C GLU A 45 40.06 -5.08 10.71
N GLU A 46 39.62 -6.15 10.08
CA GLU A 46 38.86 -6.12 8.84
C GLU A 46 37.57 -5.31 9.06
N CYS A 47 37.18 -4.50 8.05
CA CYS A 47 36.09 -3.54 8.20
C CYS A 47 34.75 -4.23 8.52
N ASN A 48 34.26 -4.08 9.76
CA ASN A 48 32.96 -4.60 10.17
C ASN A 48 31.87 -3.51 10.08
N TRP A 49 31.14 -3.52 8.97
CA TRP A 49 30.11 -2.53 8.65
C TRP A 49 28.94 -2.47 9.66
N SER A 50 28.70 -3.54 10.43
CA SER A 50 27.64 -3.56 11.44
C SER A 50 28.06 -3.02 12.79
N ARG A 51 29.35 -2.69 12.99
CA ARG A 51 29.88 -2.12 14.24
C ARG A 51 30.38 -0.71 13.99
N GLY A 52 29.96 0.23 14.81
CA GLY A 52 30.13 1.64 14.52
C GLY A 52 29.39 2.53 15.50
N ARG A 53 29.16 3.77 15.08
CA ARG A 53 28.38 4.76 15.82
C ARG A 53 27.52 5.60 14.87
N TRP A 54 26.43 6.15 15.39
CA TRP A 54 25.68 7.18 14.69
C TRP A 54 26.39 8.52 14.83
N VAL A 55 26.50 9.24 13.72
CA VAL A 55 27.11 10.56 13.62
C VAL A 55 26.07 11.51 13.04
N TYR A 56 25.90 12.67 13.67
CA TYR A 56 25.02 13.71 13.17
C TYR A 56 25.64 14.38 11.93
N ASP A 57 24.87 14.51 10.86
CA ASP A 57 25.27 15.06 9.58
C ASP A 57 24.07 15.75 8.92
N ASN A 58 23.89 17.04 9.22
CA ASN A 58 22.83 17.87 8.62
C ASN A 58 23.18 18.39 7.22
N VAL A 59 24.37 18.09 6.69
CA VAL A 59 24.81 18.54 5.37
C VAL A 59 24.44 17.53 4.29
N SER A 60 24.66 16.23 4.57
CA SER A 60 24.43 15.16 3.59
C SER A 60 23.12 14.40 3.76
N ARG A 61 22.39 14.64 4.86
CA ARG A 61 21.10 13.99 5.20
C ARG A 61 19.98 15.01 5.37
N PRO A 62 18.71 14.61 5.15
CA PRO A 62 18.27 13.32 4.61
C PRO A 62 18.64 13.13 3.13
N LEU A 63 18.61 11.88 2.64
CA LEU A 63 18.97 11.58 1.25
C LEU A 63 17.88 12.00 0.24
N TYR A 64 16.65 12.21 0.72
CA TYR A 64 15.51 12.69 -0.03
C TYR A 64 14.54 13.40 0.93
N SER A 65 13.58 14.14 0.38
CA SER A 65 12.53 14.78 1.18
C SER A 65 11.32 13.85 1.33
N GLY A 66 10.91 13.56 2.57
CA GLY A 66 9.73 12.73 2.88
C GLY A 66 8.41 13.32 2.35
N LEU A 67 8.34 14.65 2.28
CA LEU A 67 7.19 15.35 1.71
C LEU A 67 7.05 15.15 0.20
N LYS A 68 8.18 15.05 -0.53
CA LYS A 68 8.21 14.94 -1.99
C LYS A 68 8.04 13.51 -2.51
N CYS A 69 8.51 12.49 -1.79
CA CYS A 69 8.40 11.12 -2.26
C CYS A 69 6.92 10.66 -2.26
N ALA A 70 6.38 10.41 -3.46
CA ALA A 70 5.01 9.92 -3.64
C ALA A 70 4.85 8.44 -3.20
N PHE A 71 5.96 7.75 -2.94
CA PHE A 71 5.97 6.33 -2.67
C PHE A 71 5.78 5.97 -1.19
N ILE A 72 5.98 6.93 -0.28
CA ILE A 72 5.90 6.69 1.17
C ILE A 72 4.47 6.34 1.59
N PHE A 73 4.34 5.24 2.35
CA PHE A 73 3.07 4.86 2.95
C PHE A 73 2.70 5.76 4.14
N PRO A 74 1.40 6.07 4.34
CA PRO A 74 0.94 6.91 5.44
C PRO A 74 1.36 6.49 6.85
N GLU A 75 1.68 5.21 7.05
CA GLU A 75 2.13 4.62 8.31
C GLU A 75 3.52 5.09 8.75
N VAL A 76 4.34 5.54 7.79
CA VAL A 76 5.77 5.88 8.00
C VAL A 76 6.11 7.30 7.51
N ALA A 77 5.12 8.06 7.04
CA ALA A 77 5.27 9.41 6.50
C ALA A 77 5.22 10.50 7.58
N CYS A 78 6.11 10.44 8.57
CA CYS A 78 6.03 11.26 9.80
C CYS A 78 5.92 12.76 9.54
N ASP A 79 6.66 13.29 8.56
CA ASP A 79 6.59 14.69 8.13
C ASP A 79 5.17 15.11 7.71
N LYS A 80 4.46 14.22 7.00
CA LYS A 80 3.09 14.47 6.52
C LYS A 80 2.05 14.40 7.65
N TYR A 81 2.41 13.78 8.78
CA TYR A 81 1.52 13.54 9.92
C TYR A 81 1.93 14.34 11.16
N GLY A 82 2.60 15.48 10.97
CA GLY A 82 2.74 16.51 11.99
C GLY A 82 3.93 16.35 12.94
N ARG A 83 4.86 15.42 12.65
CA ARG A 83 6.13 15.35 13.38
C ARG A 83 6.95 16.63 13.12
N LYS A 84 7.31 17.35 14.18
CA LYS A 84 8.02 18.65 14.07
C LYS A 84 9.53 18.53 14.29
N ASP A 85 9.97 17.58 15.09
CA ASP A 85 11.39 17.31 15.28
C ASP A 85 11.94 16.62 14.03
N ALA A 86 12.95 17.21 13.39
CA ALA A 86 13.59 16.66 12.19
C ALA A 86 14.97 16.06 12.44
N MET A 87 15.51 16.19 13.67
CA MET A 87 16.87 15.75 14.02
C MET A 87 17.11 14.27 13.72
N TYR A 88 16.10 13.42 13.90
CA TYR A 88 16.18 11.98 13.64
C TYR A 88 16.56 11.64 12.17
N GLN A 89 16.29 12.56 11.23
CA GLN A 89 16.58 12.38 9.80
C GLN A 89 18.07 12.61 9.47
N HIS A 90 18.79 13.32 10.34
CA HIS A 90 20.16 13.78 10.08
C HIS A 90 21.26 12.87 10.62
N TRP A 91 20.91 11.66 11.09
CA TRP A 91 21.89 10.70 11.57
C TRP A 91 22.40 9.80 10.45
N ARG A 92 23.72 9.61 10.38
CA ARG A 92 24.37 8.62 9.51
C ARG A 92 25.18 7.61 10.32
N TRP A 93 25.18 6.36 9.89
CA TRP A 93 25.99 5.31 10.49
C TRP A 93 27.45 5.42 10.01
N GLN A 94 28.40 5.45 10.95
CA GLN A 94 29.84 5.41 10.69
C GLN A 94 30.41 4.12 11.27
N PRO A 95 30.80 3.14 10.43
CA PRO A 95 31.46 1.93 10.90
C PRO A 95 32.84 2.21 11.51
N HIS A 96 33.28 1.35 12.43
CA HIS A 96 34.62 1.37 13.00
C HIS A 96 35.62 0.62 12.10
N GLY A 97 36.83 1.14 11.97
CA GLY A 97 37.95 0.52 11.24
C GLY A 97 38.62 1.45 10.21
N HIS A 98 39.88 1.18 9.88
CA HIS A 98 40.63 1.98 8.92
C HIS A 98 40.16 1.68 7.48
N GLY A 99 39.73 2.70 6.71
CA GLY A 99 39.17 2.52 5.36
C GLY A 99 37.68 2.12 5.31
N CYS A 100 36.95 2.31 6.41
CA CYS A 100 35.53 1.94 6.58
C CYS A 100 34.52 3.05 6.26
N ASP A 101 34.92 4.11 5.54
CA ASP A 101 33.97 5.17 5.18
C ASP A 101 32.96 4.66 4.15
N LEU A 102 31.68 4.71 4.51
CA LEU A 102 30.59 4.38 3.61
C LEU A 102 30.53 5.46 2.50
N PRO A 103 30.70 5.09 1.21
CA PRO A 103 30.61 6.10 0.15
C PRO A 103 29.21 6.74 0.15
N ARG A 104 29.07 7.99 -0.30
CA ARG A 104 27.75 8.61 -0.49
C ARG A 104 26.87 7.74 -1.39
N PHE A 105 25.57 7.68 -1.11
CA PHE A 105 24.61 6.97 -1.96
C PHE A 105 24.54 7.66 -3.34
N ASN A 106 24.49 6.86 -4.40
CA ASN A 106 24.38 7.32 -5.77
C ASN A 106 23.34 6.45 -6.49
N ALA A 107 22.15 7.01 -6.71
CA ALA A 107 21.03 6.30 -7.32
C ALA A 107 21.34 5.86 -8.76
N ILE A 108 22.01 6.70 -9.55
CA ILE A 108 22.36 6.40 -10.94
C ILE A 108 23.26 5.17 -10.99
N LYS A 109 24.28 5.10 -10.12
CA LYS A 109 25.18 3.95 -10.06
C LYS A 109 24.46 2.66 -9.64
N LEU A 110 23.51 2.75 -8.71
CA LEU A 110 22.67 1.62 -8.34
C LEU A 110 21.78 1.17 -9.52
N LEU A 111 21.10 2.11 -10.18
CA LEU A 111 20.24 1.86 -11.32
C LEU A 111 21.00 1.25 -12.51
N GLU A 112 22.22 1.70 -12.78
CA GLU A 112 23.09 1.09 -13.79
C GLU A 112 23.41 -0.37 -13.48
N LYS A 113 23.61 -0.71 -12.19
CA LYS A 113 23.83 -2.10 -11.80
C LYS A 113 22.58 -2.95 -11.85
N LEU A 114 21.42 -2.32 -11.66
CA LEU A 114 20.11 -2.93 -11.79
C LEU A 114 19.58 -2.89 -13.22
N ARG A 115 20.34 -2.38 -14.19
CA ARG A 115 19.92 -2.30 -15.58
C ARG A 115 19.57 -3.70 -16.11
N ASN A 116 18.37 -3.84 -16.65
CA ASN A 116 17.78 -5.13 -17.08
C ASN A 116 17.67 -6.19 -15.99
N LYS A 117 17.60 -5.78 -14.72
CA LYS A 117 17.53 -6.69 -13.56
C LYS A 117 16.35 -6.39 -12.66
N ARG A 118 16.01 -7.39 -11.86
CA ARG A 118 14.93 -7.38 -10.89
C ARG A 118 15.45 -7.60 -9.48
N LEU A 119 15.25 -6.60 -8.63
CA LEU A 119 15.49 -6.63 -7.18
C LEU A 119 14.14 -6.83 -6.47
N VAL A 120 14.03 -7.83 -5.60
CA VAL A 120 12.79 -8.12 -4.87
C VAL A 120 13.04 -8.19 -3.37
N PHE A 121 12.31 -7.39 -2.60
CA PHE A 121 12.20 -7.50 -1.15
C PHE A 121 11.06 -8.46 -0.83
N VAL A 122 11.29 -9.45 0.03
CA VAL A 122 10.31 -10.50 0.37
C VAL A 122 10.21 -10.61 1.88
N GLY A 123 9.08 -10.21 2.45
CA GLY A 123 8.97 -10.23 3.91
C GLY A 123 7.77 -9.51 4.50
N ASP A 124 7.97 -9.06 5.74
CA ASP A 124 6.97 -8.38 6.56
C ASP A 124 6.93 -6.84 6.32
N SER A 125 6.18 -6.13 7.17
CA SER A 125 5.98 -4.69 7.06
C SER A 125 7.26 -3.87 7.29
N VAL A 126 8.25 -4.40 8.01
CA VAL A 126 9.54 -3.72 8.17
C VAL A 126 10.38 -3.85 6.91
N ASN A 127 10.29 -4.97 6.21
CA ASN A 127 10.92 -5.11 4.90
C ASN A 127 10.28 -4.20 3.85
N ARG A 128 8.95 -4.02 3.92
CA ARG A 128 8.24 -2.98 3.15
C ARG A 128 8.79 -1.58 3.45
N ASN A 129 9.11 -1.30 4.71
CA ASN A 129 9.70 -0.04 5.16
C ASN A 129 11.09 0.20 4.55
N GLN A 130 11.90 -0.86 4.40
CA GLN A 130 13.20 -0.79 3.72
C GLN A 130 13.04 -0.61 2.20
N TRP A 131 12.13 -1.37 1.58
CA TRP A 131 11.82 -1.23 0.16
C TRP A 131 11.42 0.20 -0.20
N VAL A 132 10.48 0.80 0.54
CA VAL A 132 10.00 2.16 0.23
C VAL A 132 11.08 3.23 0.48
N SER A 133 11.98 3.02 1.46
CA SER A 133 13.18 3.84 1.62
C SER A 133 14.06 3.82 0.36
N LEU A 134 14.40 2.62 -0.14
CA LEU A 134 15.21 2.47 -1.33
C LEU A 134 14.55 3.09 -2.56
N VAL A 135 13.24 2.85 -2.73
CA VAL A 135 12.48 3.44 -3.83
C VAL A 135 12.50 4.95 -3.76
N CYS A 136 12.32 5.58 -2.60
CA CYS A 136 12.39 7.05 -2.48
C CYS A 136 13.79 7.60 -2.76
N MET A 137 14.85 6.91 -2.33
CA MET A 137 16.23 7.31 -2.65
C MET A 137 16.52 7.27 -4.15
N VAL A 138 15.97 6.27 -4.86
CA VAL A 138 16.12 6.10 -6.30
C VAL A 138 15.24 7.08 -7.08
N GLU A 139 13.98 7.18 -6.68
CA GLU A 139 12.97 8.03 -7.31
C GLU A 139 13.34 9.51 -7.28
N ALA A 140 13.97 9.97 -6.18
CA ALA A 140 14.48 11.34 -6.07
C ALA A 140 15.51 11.70 -7.16
N SER A 141 16.12 10.71 -7.82
CA SER A 141 17.07 10.91 -8.93
C SER A 141 16.44 10.74 -10.32
N ILE A 142 15.14 10.45 -10.41
CA ILE A 142 14.36 10.34 -11.65
C ILE A 142 13.31 11.47 -11.65
N PRO A 143 13.67 12.68 -12.16
CA PRO A 143 12.81 13.85 -12.07
C PRO A 143 11.59 13.78 -12.99
N ASP A 144 11.67 13.07 -14.12
CA ASP A 144 10.53 12.89 -15.03
C ASP A 144 9.62 11.75 -14.54
N ASP A 145 8.43 12.10 -14.07
CA ASP A 145 7.44 11.14 -13.57
C ASP A 145 7.00 10.12 -14.63
N ARG A 146 7.16 10.42 -15.93
CA ARG A 146 6.83 9.48 -17.01
C ARG A 146 7.82 8.32 -17.11
N LEU A 147 9.02 8.46 -16.53
CA LEU A 147 10.08 7.45 -16.56
C LEU A 147 10.03 6.49 -15.37
N LYS A 148 9.04 6.65 -14.47
CA LYS A 148 8.87 5.81 -13.30
C LYS A 148 7.43 5.35 -13.12
N ILE A 149 7.23 4.08 -12.77
CA ILE A 149 5.89 3.50 -12.65
C ILE A 149 5.78 2.73 -11.33
N ARG A 150 4.64 2.89 -10.65
CA ARG A 150 4.20 2.04 -9.54
C ARG A 150 3.13 1.07 -10.04
N ILE A 151 3.31 -0.22 -9.78
CA ILE A 151 2.34 -1.26 -10.13
C ILE A 151 1.95 -2.03 -8.88
N PHE A 152 0.66 -2.22 -8.66
CA PHE A 152 0.11 -3.09 -7.62
C PHE A 152 -0.48 -4.35 -8.25
N ASN A 153 0.00 -5.51 -7.83
CA ASN A 153 -0.51 -6.80 -8.25
C ASN A 153 -0.65 -7.74 -7.04
N GLY A 154 -1.79 -7.63 -6.34
CA GLY A 154 -2.06 -8.39 -5.12
C GLY A 154 -1.00 -8.13 -4.05
N SER A 155 -0.27 -9.17 -3.67
CA SER A 155 0.83 -9.10 -2.68
C SER A 155 2.13 -8.53 -3.23
N LEU A 156 2.24 -8.28 -4.54
CA LEU A 156 3.42 -7.70 -5.19
C LEU A 156 3.21 -6.21 -5.48
N ILE A 157 4.18 -5.38 -5.08
CA ILE A 157 4.25 -3.96 -5.38
C ILE A 157 5.56 -3.69 -6.13
N SER A 158 5.48 -3.18 -7.35
CA SER A 158 6.65 -2.95 -8.20
C SER A 158 6.89 -1.47 -8.43
N PHE A 159 8.14 -1.04 -8.25
CA PHE A 159 8.67 0.21 -8.80
C PHE A 159 9.47 -0.10 -10.06
N LYS A 160 9.15 0.55 -11.17
CA LYS A 160 9.87 0.40 -12.44
C LYS A 160 10.57 1.71 -12.80
N ALA A 161 11.87 1.63 -13.06
CA ALA A 161 12.65 2.72 -13.67
C ALA A 161 12.83 2.40 -15.16
N LEU A 162 12.07 3.07 -16.02
CA LEU A 162 11.91 2.68 -17.44
C LEU A 162 13.21 2.80 -18.24
N GLU A 163 13.98 3.86 -18.02
CA GLU A 163 15.26 4.11 -18.72
C GLU A 163 16.31 3.01 -18.47
N TYR A 164 16.22 2.36 -17.31
CA TYR A 164 17.14 1.29 -16.91
C TYR A 164 16.56 -0.09 -17.18
N ASN A 165 15.29 -0.19 -17.56
CA ASN A 165 14.55 -1.45 -17.61
C ASN A 165 14.76 -2.25 -16.31
N ALA A 166 14.71 -1.56 -15.17
CA ALA A 166 15.01 -2.09 -13.85
C ALA A 166 13.75 -2.09 -12.98
N THR A 167 13.57 -3.13 -12.16
CA THR A 167 12.49 -3.19 -11.17
C THR A 167 13.00 -3.36 -9.75
N ILE A 168 12.36 -2.64 -8.83
CA ILE A 168 12.56 -2.75 -7.38
C ILE A 168 11.20 -3.10 -6.78
N ASP A 169 11.03 -4.35 -6.42
CA ASP A 169 9.77 -4.93 -6.03
C ASP A 169 9.71 -5.22 -4.52
N PHE A 170 8.51 -5.21 -3.97
CA PHE A 170 8.20 -5.71 -2.65
C PHE A 170 7.10 -6.78 -2.76
N TYR A 171 7.35 -7.94 -2.18
CA TYR A 171 6.40 -9.03 -2.08
C TYR A 171 6.06 -9.32 -0.62
N TRP A 172 4.78 -9.24 -0.29
CA TRP A 172 4.27 -9.54 1.05
C TRP A 172 4.30 -11.06 1.29
N SER A 173 5.24 -11.49 2.13
CA SER A 173 5.35 -12.86 2.64
C SER A 173 5.95 -12.79 4.05
N PRO A 174 5.15 -12.33 5.02
CA PRO A 174 5.63 -11.93 6.34
C PRO A 174 6.19 -13.09 7.17
N LEU A 175 5.76 -14.32 6.90
CA LEU A 175 6.26 -15.55 7.53
C LEU A 175 7.05 -16.43 6.55
N LEU A 176 7.41 -15.91 5.38
CA LEU A 176 8.17 -16.57 4.28
C LEU A 176 7.46 -17.74 3.59
N VAL A 177 6.88 -18.65 4.36
CA VAL A 177 6.03 -19.76 3.91
C VAL A 177 4.56 -19.34 3.82
N GLU A 178 3.75 -20.15 3.14
CA GLU A 178 2.31 -19.87 3.01
C GLU A 178 1.65 -19.80 4.38
N SER A 179 0.79 -18.80 4.58
CA SER A 179 0.16 -18.52 5.87
C SER A 179 -1.24 -17.92 5.73
N ASN A 180 -1.99 -17.97 6.82
CA ASN A 180 -3.27 -17.24 6.93
C ASN A 180 -3.11 -15.71 6.99
N SER A 181 -1.89 -15.20 6.85
CA SER A 181 -1.54 -13.78 6.98
C SER A 181 -0.85 -13.22 5.72
N ASP A 182 -0.95 -13.92 4.58
CA ASP A 182 -0.33 -13.56 3.29
C ASP A 182 -1.06 -12.47 2.51
N ASN A 183 -2.16 -11.95 3.06
CA ASN A 183 -2.86 -10.82 2.48
C ASN A 183 -2.32 -9.50 3.08
N PRO A 184 -1.73 -8.59 2.28
CA PRO A 184 -1.13 -7.35 2.78
C PRO A 184 -2.13 -6.37 3.42
N ILE A 185 -3.43 -6.58 3.22
CA ILE A 185 -4.52 -5.78 3.79
C ILE A 185 -5.13 -6.50 5.00
N ILE A 186 -5.47 -7.79 4.86
CA ILE A 186 -6.04 -8.62 5.94
C ILE A 186 -5.01 -9.60 6.48
N HIS A 187 -4.19 -9.14 7.40
CA HIS A 187 -3.19 -9.97 8.07
C HIS A 187 -3.21 -9.85 9.59
N ARG A 188 -4.16 -9.07 10.11
CA ARG A 188 -4.41 -8.94 11.55
C ARG A 188 -5.40 -10.02 11.94
N VAL A 189 -4.86 -11.15 12.39
CA VAL A 189 -5.60 -12.33 12.81
C VAL A 189 -5.29 -12.62 14.27
N GLU A 190 -6.21 -13.28 14.97
CA GLU A 190 -6.06 -13.64 16.38
C GLU A 190 -4.90 -14.62 16.59
N TYR A 191 -4.81 -15.65 15.73
CA TYR A 191 -3.74 -16.64 15.72
C TYR A 191 -3.13 -16.77 14.32
N ARG A 192 -1.81 -16.93 14.28
CA ARG A 192 -1.06 -17.10 13.03
C ARG A 192 -0.89 -18.58 12.74
N ILE A 193 -1.16 -18.97 11.50
CA ILE A 193 -0.97 -20.34 11.02
C ILE A 193 -0.03 -20.31 9.82
N ILE A 194 1.08 -21.04 9.91
CA ILE A 194 1.97 -21.32 8.78
C ILE A 194 1.70 -22.71 8.22
N ARG A 195 1.90 -22.90 6.92
CA ARG A 195 1.95 -24.22 6.28
C ARG A 195 3.39 -24.69 6.18
N ALA A 196 3.74 -25.74 6.91
CA ALA A 196 5.12 -26.19 7.08
C ALA A 196 5.80 -26.60 5.76
N ASP A 197 5.02 -27.11 4.81
CA ASP A 197 5.47 -27.77 3.60
C ASP A 197 5.15 -27.00 2.32
N ARG A 198 4.66 -25.75 2.42
CA ARG A 198 4.21 -24.93 1.28
C ARG A 198 4.93 -23.58 1.21
N ILE A 199 5.62 -23.36 0.10
CA ILE A 199 6.28 -22.07 -0.24
C ILE A 199 6.16 -21.73 -1.72
N GLU A 200 5.72 -22.68 -2.54
CA GLU A 200 5.79 -22.66 -4.00
C GLU A 200 4.97 -21.50 -4.58
N LYS A 201 3.81 -21.18 -3.98
CA LYS A 201 3.02 -20.01 -4.35
C LYS A 201 3.81 -18.71 -4.21
N HIS A 202 4.51 -18.53 -3.09
CA HIS A 202 5.36 -17.36 -2.88
C HIS A 202 6.56 -17.38 -3.81
N ALA A 203 7.27 -18.51 -3.87
CA ALA A 203 8.48 -18.66 -4.64
C ALA A 203 8.28 -18.45 -6.14
N SER A 204 7.11 -18.80 -6.67
CA SER A 204 6.74 -18.52 -8.07
C SER A 204 6.87 -17.04 -8.46
N VAL A 205 6.77 -16.12 -7.50
CA VAL A 205 6.82 -14.66 -7.71
C VAL A 205 8.26 -14.12 -7.76
N TRP A 206 9.19 -14.72 -7.00
CA TRP A 206 10.54 -14.18 -6.81
C TRP A 206 11.67 -15.10 -7.29
N LYS A 207 11.37 -16.32 -7.75
CA LYS A 207 12.37 -17.31 -8.21
C LYS A 207 13.28 -16.82 -9.34
N ASP A 208 12.79 -15.92 -10.17
CA ASP A 208 13.46 -15.39 -11.36
C ASP A 208 14.26 -14.10 -11.09
N ALA A 209 14.21 -13.57 -9.86
CA ALA A 209 14.88 -12.32 -9.50
C ALA A 209 16.41 -12.45 -9.52
N ASP A 210 17.08 -11.36 -9.89
CA ASP A 210 18.55 -11.27 -9.87
C ASP A 210 19.07 -10.99 -8.45
N ILE A 211 18.27 -10.29 -7.64
CA ILE A 211 18.58 -9.99 -6.25
C ILE A 211 17.33 -10.18 -5.39
N ILE A 212 17.45 -10.97 -4.33
CA ILE A 212 16.37 -11.19 -3.36
C ILE A 212 16.83 -10.72 -1.99
N VAL A 213 16.03 -9.88 -1.32
CA VAL A 213 16.25 -9.43 0.05
C VAL A 213 15.11 -9.95 0.91
N PHE A 214 15.34 -11.06 1.59
CA PHE A 214 14.38 -11.63 2.53
C PHE A 214 14.40 -10.89 3.86
N ASN A 215 13.27 -10.88 4.56
CA ASN A 215 13.20 -10.51 5.97
C ASN A 215 11.98 -11.15 6.60
N SER A 216 12.12 -11.65 7.82
CA SER A 216 10.99 -12.15 8.58
C SER A 216 11.37 -12.22 10.05
N TYR A 217 10.81 -11.31 10.86
CA TYR A 217 11.12 -11.28 12.29
C TYR A 217 9.93 -10.78 13.11
N LEU A 218 9.25 -9.72 12.65
CA LEU A 218 8.31 -8.97 13.48
C LEU A 218 7.20 -9.85 14.07
N TRP A 219 6.71 -10.81 13.28
CA TRP A 219 5.59 -11.69 13.66
C TRP A 219 6.01 -13.00 14.31
N TRP A 220 7.30 -13.29 14.37
CA TRP A 220 7.85 -14.40 15.13
C TRP A 220 8.13 -14.02 16.59
N ARG A 221 8.09 -12.71 16.90
CA ARG A 221 8.26 -12.25 18.27
C ARG A 221 7.07 -12.63 19.12
N LYS A 222 7.38 -13.15 20.30
CA LYS A 222 6.41 -13.45 21.34
C LYS A 222 5.92 -12.15 21.96
N GLN A 223 4.66 -11.79 21.71
CA GLN A 223 4.04 -10.57 22.25
C GLN A 223 3.36 -10.79 23.60
N LYS A 224 3.03 -12.05 23.92
CA LYS A 224 2.41 -12.51 25.16
C LYS A 224 3.00 -13.86 25.54
N ASP A 225 3.07 -14.16 26.84
CA ASP A 225 3.69 -15.40 27.33
C ASP A 225 2.98 -16.69 26.88
N ASP A 226 1.68 -16.59 26.62
CA ASP A 226 0.81 -17.66 26.12
C ASP A 226 0.80 -17.77 24.58
N MET A 227 1.42 -16.84 23.86
CA MET A 227 1.42 -16.84 22.40
C MET A 227 2.22 -18.01 21.84
N ARG A 228 1.55 -18.86 21.05
CA ARG A 228 2.11 -20.01 20.33
C ARG A 228 1.93 -19.88 18.83
N MET A 229 2.84 -20.49 18.06
CA MET A 229 2.70 -20.60 16.61
C MET A 229 1.88 -21.84 16.28
N LYS A 230 0.89 -21.68 15.39
CA LYS A 230 0.15 -22.81 14.83
C LYS A 230 0.79 -23.23 13.52
N VAL A 231 1.05 -24.52 13.36
CA VAL A 231 1.71 -25.08 12.19
C VAL A 231 0.84 -26.15 11.57
N MET A 232 0.48 -25.95 10.32
CA MET A 232 -0.29 -26.89 9.54
C MET A 232 0.63 -27.78 8.70
N TYR A 233 0.39 -29.07 8.77
CA TYR A 233 0.95 -30.10 7.90
C TYR A 233 -0.17 -30.69 7.04
N GLY A 234 0.16 -31.12 5.81
CA GLY A 234 -0.81 -31.74 4.91
C GLY A 234 -1.81 -30.74 4.32
N SER A 235 -2.92 -31.28 3.82
CA SER A 235 -4.04 -30.53 3.24
C SER A 235 -5.37 -31.02 3.80
N PHE A 236 -6.29 -30.08 4.08
CA PHE A 236 -7.66 -30.46 4.43
C PHE A 236 -8.38 -31.14 3.25
N GLU A 237 -7.93 -30.85 2.02
CA GLU A 237 -8.44 -31.45 0.79
C GLU A 237 -8.05 -32.93 0.66
N ASP A 238 -6.84 -33.27 1.13
CA ASP A 238 -6.27 -34.61 1.07
C ASP A 238 -6.61 -35.46 2.31
N GLY A 239 -7.26 -34.87 3.31
CA GLY A 239 -7.71 -35.54 4.54
C GLY A 239 -6.60 -35.83 5.56
N ASP A 240 -5.37 -35.37 5.32
CA ASP A 240 -4.19 -35.60 6.18
C ASP A 240 -3.79 -34.36 6.99
N ALA A 241 -4.64 -33.32 6.99
CA ALA A 241 -4.37 -32.07 7.70
C ALA A 241 -4.14 -32.28 9.20
N ARG A 242 -3.00 -31.82 9.67
CA ARG A 242 -2.63 -31.80 11.09
C ARG A 242 -2.21 -30.41 11.51
N LEU A 243 -2.78 -29.91 12.61
CA LEU A 243 -2.49 -28.60 13.17
C LEU A 243 -1.80 -28.76 14.52
N ASP A 244 -0.53 -28.39 14.60
CA ASP A 244 0.26 -28.43 15.83
C ASP A 244 0.41 -27.02 16.41
N GLU A 245 0.56 -26.93 17.73
CA GLU A 245 0.94 -25.71 18.44
C GLU A 245 2.35 -25.85 19.03
N MET A 246 3.20 -24.85 18.82
CA MET A 246 4.60 -24.87 19.28
C MET A 246 5.12 -23.47 19.64
N GLU A 247 6.34 -23.39 20.18
CA GLU A 247 6.97 -22.10 20.46
C GLU A 247 7.27 -21.34 19.15
N MET A 248 7.29 -20.00 19.22
CA MET A 248 7.41 -19.13 18.04
C MET A 248 8.72 -19.34 17.26
N ILE A 249 9.87 -19.19 17.92
CA ILE A 249 10.76 -20.33 18.17
C ILE A 249 10.94 -21.36 17.04
N ASP A 250 10.20 -22.44 17.21
CA ASP A 250 10.25 -23.68 16.45
C ASP A 250 9.49 -23.51 15.14
N GLY A 251 8.40 -22.74 15.13
CA GLY A 251 7.71 -22.34 13.90
C GLY A 251 8.64 -21.59 12.94
N PHE A 252 9.49 -20.69 13.46
CA PHE A 252 10.47 -19.97 12.65
C PHE A 252 11.52 -20.92 12.05
N GLU A 253 11.94 -21.95 12.78
CA GLU A 253 12.81 -22.98 12.21
C GLU A 253 12.18 -23.69 11.05
N ILE A 254 10.91 -24.06 11.17
CA ILE A 254 10.18 -24.79 10.12
C ILE A 254 10.13 -23.93 8.85
N ALA A 255 9.82 -22.64 8.98
CA ALA A 255 9.83 -21.72 7.86
C ALA A 255 11.22 -21.58 7.21
N LEU A 256 12.28 -21.43 8.01
CA LEU A 256 13.66 -21.36 7.52
C LEU A 256 14.10 -22.66 6.85
N LYS A 257 13.74 -23.82 7.43
CA LYS A 257 14.02 -25.14 6.87
C LYS A 257 13.41 -25.24 5.48
N LYS A 258 12.11 -25.00 5.34
CA LYS A 258 11.42 -25.06 4.04
C LYS A 258 11.98 -24.04 3.04
N LEU A 259 12.28 -22.81 3.47
CA LEU A 259 12.93 -21.82 2.62
C LEU A 259 14.29 -22.31 2.11
N THR A 260 15.16 -22.80 2.99
CA THR A 260 16.50 -23.27 2.60
C THR A 260 16.47 -24.54 1.74
N GLU A 261 15.54 -25.45 2.00
CA GLU A 261 15.30 -26.61 1.12
C GLU A 261 14.93 -26.14 -0.29
N TRP A 262 13.93 -25.26 -0.39
CA TRP A 262 13.47 -24.74 -1.67
C TRP A 262 14.56 -23.96 -2.42
N LEU A 263 15.29 -23.06 -1.74
CA LEU A 263 16.40 -22.30 -2.33
C LEU A 263 17.49 -23.25 -2.86
N GLY A 264 17.82 -24.28 -2.08
CA GLY A 264 18.84 -25.27 -2.42
C GLY A 264 18.54 -26.10 -3.67
N GLU A 265 17.28 -26.15 -4.11
CA GLU A 265 16.82 -26.95 -5.24
C GLU A 265 16.46 -26.10 -6.45
N ASN A 266 16.02 -24.86 -6.25
CA ASN A 266 15.33 -24.09 -7.30
C ASN A 266 16.03 -22.80 -7.73
N ILE A 267 17.04 -22.32 -6.99
CA ILE A 267 17.73 -21.07 -7.34
C ILE A 267 18.93 -21.28 -8.24
N ASP A 268 19.04 -20.43 -9.26
CA ASP A 268 20.25 -20.26 -10.05
C ASP A 268 21.32 -19.47 -9.27
N LYS A 269 22.27 -20.21 -8.68
CA LYS A 269 23.40 -19.65 -7.92
C LYS A 269 24.35 -18.77 -8.73
N ASN A 270 24.35 -18.86 -10.06
CA ASN A 270 25.21 -18.02 -10.91
C ASN A 270 24.56 -16.68 -11.24
N LYS A 271 23.22 -16.61 -11.18
CA LYS A 271 22.43 -15.40 -11.45
C LYS A 271 22.05 -14.67 -10.16
N THR A 272 21.43 -15.39 -9.23
CA THR A 272 20.68 -14.80 -8.12
C THR A 272 21.54 -14.55 -6.91
N ARG A 273 21.46 -13.34 -6.37
CA ARG A 273 22.13 -12.94 -5.13
C ARG A 273 21.10 -12.81 -4.01
N ILE A 274 21.37 -13.44 -2.87
CA ILE A 274 20.40 -13.50 -1.77
C ILE A 274 20.93 -12.78 -0.54
N PHE A 275 20.09 -11.92 0.03
CA PHE A 275 20.30 -11.24 1.29
C PHE A 275 19.19 -11.58 2.26
N PHE A 276 19.50 -11.57 3.55
CA PHE A 276 18.52 -11.64 4.62
C PHE A 276 18.70 -10.44 5.54
N ALA A 277 17.75 -9.51 5.55
CA ALA A 277 17.77 -8.37 6.44
C ALA A 277 17.53 -8.83 7.88
N GLY A 278 18.45 -8.47 8.78
CA GLY A 278 18.40 -8.88 10.17
C GLY A 278 17.19 -8.32 10.93
N SER A 279 17.04 -8.74 12.20
CA SER A 279 15.97 -8.28 13.07
C SER A 279 15.96 -6.77 13.21
N SER A 280 14.82 -6.15 12.97
CA SER A 280 14.59 -4.75 13.34
C SER A 280 14.06 -4.70 14.77
N PRO A 281 14.71 -3.95 15.67
CA PRO A 281 14.26 -3.82 17.06
C PRO A 281 12.97 -3.01 17.16
N SER A 282 12.30 -3.15 18.30
CA SER A 282 11.23 -2.26 18.72
C SER A 282 11.60 -1.57 20.02
N HIS A 283 11.17 -0.32 20.17
CA HIS A 283 11.43 0.49 21.35
C HIS A 283 10.15 0.63 22.18
N SER A 284 9.60 -0.50 22.64
CA SER A 284 8.35 -0.55 23.42
C SER A 284 8.55 -0.30 24.91
N TRP A 285 9.77 -0.50 25.43
CA TRP A 285 10.11 -0.43 26.85
C TRP A 285 11.20 0.62 27.04
N ALA A 286 10.84 1.79 27.54
CA ALA A 286 11.80 2.88 27.73
C ALA A 286 12.83 2.60 28.82
N SER A 287 12.51 1.70 29.74
CA SER A 287 13.44 1.19 30.76
C SER A 287 14.71 0.58 30.16
N ASP A 288 14.65 0.05 28.93
CA ASP A 288 15.82 -0.44 28.19
C ASP A 288 16.90 0.64 28.01
N TRP A 289 16.53 1.92 28.10
CA TRP A 289 17.44 3.05 28.02
C TRP A 289 17.28 4.07 29.15
N GLY A 290 16.68 3.65 30.28
CA GLY A 290 16.54 4.46 31.50
C GLY A 290 15.37 5.44 31.50
N GLY A 291 14.39 5.30 30.60
CA GLY A 291 13.15 6.06 30.57
C GLY A 291 11.98 5.34 31.27
N GLU A 292 10.80 5.97 31.24
CA GLU A 292 9.55 5.42 31.79
C GLU A 292 8.77 4.59 30.76
N ASP A 293 8.49 3.32 31.05
CA ASP A 293 7.83 2.39 30.12
C ASP A 293 6.43 2.83 29.68
N SER A 294 5.75 3.62 30.51
CA SER A 294 4.46 4.26 30.18
C SER A 294 4.55 5.09 28.90
N ASN A 295 5.72 5.65 28.58
CA ASN A 295 5.95 6.50 27.41
C ASN A 295 6.37 5.72 26.17
N LYS A 296 6.86 4.48 26.29
CA LYS A 296 7.43 3.71 25.16
C LYS A 296 8.48 4.55 24.41
N CYS A 297 8.31 4.78 23.10
CA CYS A 297 9.14 5.65 22.27
C CYS A 297 8.58 7.09 22.09
N LEU A 298 7.60 7.50 22.90
CA LEU A 298 7.01 8.84 22.82
C LEU A 298 8.03 9.89 23.31
N ASN A 299 8.08 11.04 22.60
CA ASN A 299 8.97 12.17 22.89
C ASN A 299 10.48 11.87 22.82
N GLU A 300 10.87 10.72 22.27
CA GLU A 300 12.28 10.41 21.99
C GLU A 300 12.71 11.11 20.69
N THR A 301 13.62 12.08 20.80
CA THR A 301 14.09 12.89 19.66
C THR A 301 15.57 12.69 19.31
N GLU A 302 16.29 11.95 20.15
CA GLU A 302 17.72 11.67 19.99
C GLU A 302 18.03 10.17 20.12
N PRO A 303 19.07 9.69 19.43
CA PRO A 303 19.51 8.31 19.57
C PRO A 303 20.15 8.08 20.94
N ILE A 304 20.35 6.81 21.26
CA ILE A 304 21.09 6.40 22.44
C ILE A 304 22.58 6.65 22.19
N TYR A 305 23.28 7.31 23.11
CA TYR A 305 24.72 7.59 23.00
C TYR A 305 25.60 6.55 23.69
N LYS A 306 25.00 5.62 24.46
CA LYS A 306 25.74 4.59 25.21
C LYS A 306 26.55 3.71 24.27
N VAL A 307 27.87 3.73 24.41
CA VAL A 307 28.78 2.92 23.57
C VAL A 307 28.49 1.43 23.75
N ARG A 308 28.41 0.69 22.63
CA ARG A 308 28.07 -0.75 22.61
C ARG A 308 26.71 -1.05 23.26
N TYR A 309 25.73 -0.17 23.05
CA TYR A 309 24.37 -0.40 23.47
C TYR A 309 23.79 -1.64 22.80
N LYS A 310 23.03 -2.42 23.59
CA LYS A 310 22.17 -3.51 23.15
C LYS A 310 20.89 -3.39 23.97
N GLY A 311 19.74 -3.35 23.30
CA GLY A 311 18.47 -3.32 24.02
C GLY A 311 18.30 -4.58 24.86
N ALA A 312 17.89 -4.46 26.12
CA ALA A 312 17.76 -5.62 27.01
C ALA A 312 16.69 -6.60 26.48
N THR A 313 15.68 -6.09 25.78
CA THR A 313 14.61 -6.88 25.16
C THR A 313 14.92 -7.35 23.73
N THR A 314 16.10 -7.05 23.20
CA THR A 314 16.45 -7.41 21.82
C THR A 314 16.82 -8.89 21.70
N ASP A 315 15.97 -9.66 21.02
CA ASP A 315 16.17 -11.08 20.80
C ASP A 315 17.05 -11.35 19.56
N TYR A 316 18.28 -11.80 19.83
CA TYR A 316 19.26 -12.20 18.80
C TYR A 316 19.14 -13.68 18.40
N SER A 317 18.32 -14.48 19.09
CA SER A 317 18.22 -15.93 18.88
C SER A 317 17.70 -16.28 17.48
N LEU A 318 16.70 -15.53 16.97
CA LEU A 318 16.16 -15.71 15.63
C LEU A 318 17.25 -15.50 14.56
N MET A 319 18.13 -14.51 14.72
CA MET A 319 19.22 -14.28 13.76
C MET A 319 20.31 -15.35 13.83
N ALA A 320 20.60 -15.87 15.02
CA ALA A 320 21.50 -17.01 15.17
C ALA A 320 20.93 -18.26 14.46
N LYS A 321 19.62 -18.49 14.58
CA LYS A 321 18.87 -19.53 13.86
C LYS A 321 18.96 -19.38 12.35
N ALA A 322 18.63 -18.19 11.85
CA ALA A 322 18.69 -17.88 10.41
C ALA A 322 20.10 -18.15 9.86
N LYS A 323 21.14 -17.70 10.58
CA LYS A 323 22.53 -17.95 10.21
C LYS A 323 22.86 -19.44 10.11
N SER A 324 22.44 -20.26 11.08
CA SER A 324 22.74 -21.69 11.07
C SER A 324 22.05 -22.43 9.91
N TYR A 325 20.84 -22.03 9.53
CA TYR A 325 20.14 -22.60 8.37
C TYR A 325 20.78 -22.16 7.05
N PHE A 326 21.15 -20.88 6.91
CA PHE A 326 21.82 -20.40 5.70
C PHE A 326 23.21 -20.99 5.49
N GLN A 327 23.94 -21.31 6.56
CA GLN A 327 25.21 -22.03 6.45
C GLN A 327 25.08 -23.41 5.78
N LYS A 328 23.90 -24.05 5.85
CA LYS A 328 23.63 -25.33 5.16
C LYS A 328 23.55 -25.20 3.64
N LEU A 329 23.38 -23.97 3.11
CA LEU A 329 23.37 -23.68 1.68
C LEU A 329 24.76 -23.48 1.07
N GLU A 330 25.77 -23.18 1.89
CA GLU A 330 27.15 -22.95 1.45
C GLU A 330 27.73 -24.12 0.63
N PRO A 331 27.57 -25.41 1.03
CA PRO A 331 28.05 -26.54 0.24
C PRO A 331 27.37 -26.67 -1.13
N LYS A 332 26.14 -26.14 -1.27
CA LYS A 332 25.42 -26.09 -2.57
C LYS A 332 25.88 -24.92 -3.46
N GLY A 333 26.76 -24.06 -2.94
CA GLY A 333 27.24 -22.85 -3.61
C GLY A 333 26.26 -21.69 -3.59
N ILE A 334 25.27 -21.72 -2.70
CA ILE A 334 24.28 -20.65 -2.52
C ILE A 334 24.66 -19.89 -1.25
N HIS A 335 25.06 -18.63 -1.43
CA HIS A 335 25.42 -17.76 -0.32
C HIS A 335 24.26 -16.82 0.02
N VAL A 336 23.79 -16.86 1.26
CA VAL A 336 22.79 -15.92 1.79
C VAL A 336 23.49 -14.95 2.75
N GLN A 337 23.63 -13.70 2.32
CA GLN A 337 24.30 -12.68 3.12
C GLN A 337 23.34 -12.06 4.14
N ILE A 338 23.60 -12.26 5.44
CA ILE A 338 22.83 -11.58 6.49
C ILE A 338 23.28 -10.13 6.61
N LEU A 339 22.34 -9.21 6.46
CA LEU A 339 22.54 -7.79 6.71
C LEU A 339 22.29 -7.56 8.20
N ASN A 340 23.36 -7.51 9.00
CA ASN A 340 23.26 -7.26 10.42
C ASN A 340 22.87 -5.79 10.67
N ILE A 341 21.57 -5.58 10.87
CA ILE A 341 20.96 -4.25 11.05
C ILE A 341 20.52 -4.03 12.50
N THR A 342 20.54 -5.07 13.33
CA THR A 342 19.88 -5.09 14.65
C THR A 342 20.55 -4.14 15.61
N GLU A 343 21.83 -4.36 15.92
CA GLU A 343 22.58 -3.58 16.92
C GLU A 343 22.59 -2.08 16.60
N LEU A 344 22.86 -1.69 15.34
CA LEU A 344 22.84 -0.27 14.95
C LEU A 344 21.44 0.35 15.00
N SER A 345 20.38 -0.44 14.84
CA SER A 345 19.01 0.07 14.93
C SER A 345 18.54 0.19 16.38
N ASP A 346 19.13 -0.57 17.33
CA ASP A 346 18.85 -0.45 18.77
C ASP A 346 19.19 0.95 19.30
N TYR A 347 20.14 1.65 18.69
CA TYR A 347 20.45 3.02 19.09
C TYR A 347 19.35 4.02 18.74
N ARG A 348 18.43 3.67 17.83
CA ARG A 348 17.59 4.63 17.11
C ARG A 348 16.18 4.75 17.67
N ARG A 349 16.02 4.81 18.99
CA ARG A 349 14.71 5.03 19.64
C ARG A 349 13.96 6.27 19.11
N ASP A 350 14.69 7.26 18.61
CA ASP A 350 14.19 8.48 17.97
C ASP A 350 13.52 8.26 16.60
N GLY A 351 13.88 7.20 15.89
CA GLY A 351 13.52 7.01 14.48
C GLY A 351 12.09 6.53 14.21
N HIS A 352 11.30 6.25 15.25
CA HIS A 352 9.97 5.64 15.12
C HIS A 352 8.86 6.66 14.81
N PRO A 353 7.80 6.28 14.09
CA PRO A 353 6.63 7.14 13.86
C PRO A 353 5.94 7.61 15.12
N THR A 354 5.99 6.81 16.20
CA THR A 354 5.23 7.05 17.42
C THR A 354 3.75 7.31 17.08
N VAL A 355 3.24 8.51 17.32
CA VAL A 355 1.85 8.93 17.02
C VAL A 355 1.71 9.62 15.65
N PHE A 356 2.82 10.03 15.02
CA PHE A 356 2.86 10.82 13.79
C PHE A 356 2.71 9.94 12.54
N ARG A 357 1.55 9.31 12.44
CA ARG A 357 1.19 8.47 11.30
C ARG A 357 -0.31 8.47 11.08
N LYS A 358 -0.74 7.99 9.91
CA LYS A 358 -2.17 7.75 9.69
C LYS A 358 -2.70 6.70 10.66
N GLN A 359 -3.73 7.09 11.42
CA GLN A 359 -4.56 6.17 12.18
C GLN A 359 -5.71 5.72 11.28
N PHE A 360 -5.69 4.47 10.84
CA PHE A 360 -6.75 3.91 9.98
C PHE A 360 -8.05 3.63 10.73
N VAL A 361 -7.96 3.53 12.07
CA VAL A 361 -9.10 3.39 12.97
C VAL A 361 -9.18 4.68 13.78
N PRO A 362 -10.37 5.31 13.91
CA PRO A 362 -10.54 6.45 14.80
C PRO A 362 -10.09 6.12 16.22
N LEU A 363 -9.32 7.02 16.82
CA LEU A 363 -8.84 6.84 18.19
C LEU A 363 -9.98 7.05 19.19
N THR A 364 -10.01 6.26 20.25
CA THR A 364 -10.96 6.48 21.36
C THR A 364 -10.53 7.67 22.21
N LYS A 365 -11.42 8.18 23.08
CA LYS A 365 -11.08 9.30 23.98
C LYS A 365 -9.95 8.94 24.93
N GLU A 366 -9.93 7.69 25.40
CA GLU A 366 -8.91 7.14 26.29
C GLU A 366 -7.56 7.06 25.58
N GLN A 367 -7.56 6.65 24.30
CA GLN A 367 -6.35 6.64 23.49
C GLN A 367 -5.82 8.05 23.27
N ILE A 368 -6.68 9.02 22.94
CA ILE A 368 -6.27 10.42 22.76
C ILE A 368 -5.66 10.98 24.05
N ALA A 369 -6.23 10.66 25.21
CA ALA A 369 -5.70 11.05 26.51
C ALA A 369 -4.37 10.37 26.87
N ASN A 370 -4.09 9.18 26.32
CA ASN A 370 -2.83 8.45 26.50
C ASN A 370 -2.16 8.12 25.15
N PRO A 371 -1.39 9.06 24.58
CA PRO A 371 -0.75 8.87 23.26
C PRO A 371 0.15 7.65 23.15
N ALA A 372 0.81 7.26 24.24
CA ALA A 372 1.67 6.07 24.27
C ALA A 372 0.90 4.76 24.03
N SER A 373 -0.42 4.74 24.30
CA SER A 373 -1.27 3.55 24.06
C SER A 373 -1.32 3.13 22.59
N TYR A 374 -1.24 4.09 21.65
CA TYR A 374 -1.32 3.85 20.21
C TYR A 374 -0.04 4.21 19.44
N ALA A 375 1.04 4.57 20.15
CA ALA A 375 2.34 4.83 19.58
C ALA A 375 2.92 3.59 18.87
N ASP A 376 3.41 3.78 17.65
CA ASP A 376 4.14 2.76 16.89
C ASP A 376 5.63 2.91 17.12
N CYS A 377 6.17 1.98 17.91
CA CYS A 377 7.59 1.86 18.23
C CYS A 377 8.24 0.66 17.53
N THR A 378 7.72 0.27 16.37
CA THR A 378 8.18 -0.88 15.58
C THR A 378 8.60 -0.47 14.18
N HIS A 379 7.77 0.30 13.47
CA HIS A 379 8.11 0.80 12.14
C HIS A 379 8.99 2.04 12.23
N TRP A 380 9.52 2.51 11.11
CA TRP A 380 10.46 3.64 11.07
C TRP A 380 9.92 4.77 10.22
N CYS A 381 10.08 6.01 10.69
CA CYS A 381 9.85 7.20 9.88
C CYS A 381 10.72 7.18 8.63
N LEU A 382 10.19 7.72 7.53
CA LEU A 382 10.91 7.96 6.29
C LEU A 382 10.84 9.45 5.89
N PRO A 383 11.98 10.09 5.57
CA PRO A 383 13.35 9.57 5.64
C PRO A 383 13.79 9.26 7.09
N GLY A 384 14.70 8.30 7.27
CA GLY A 384 15.10 7.84 8.61
C GLY A 384 16.02 6.61 8.62
N VAL A 385 15.86 5.76 9.64
CA VAL A 385 16.74 4.60 9.92
C VAL A 385 16.91 3.66 8.72
N PRO A 386 15.85 3.32 7.95
CA PRO A 386 15.97 2.45 6.78
C PRO A 386 16.73 3.07 5.60
N ASP A 387 17.02 4.37 5.60
CA ASP A 387 17.83 5.03 4.56
C ASP A 387 19.34 4.80 4.78
N ARG A 388 19.69 3.85 5.65
CA ARG A 388 21.08 3.45 5.84
C ARG A 388 21.59 2.76 4.58
N LYS A 389 22.85 2.99 4.26
CA LYS A 389 23.47 2.41 3.06
C LYS A 389 23.64 0.89 3.20
N GLU A 390 23.20 0.15 2.18
CA GLU A 390 23.78 -1.15 1.80
C GLU A 390 24.87 -0.90 0.75
N ARG A 391 26.01 -1.59 0.85
CA ARG A 391 27.18 -1.29 -0.01
C ARG A 391 26.86 -1.56 -1.48
N ASP A 392 27.22 -0.59 -2.30
CA ASP A 392 27.37 -0.70 -3.73
C ASP A 392 28.79 -1.22 -4.06
N GLY A 393 28.91 -2.44 -4.59
CA GLY A 393 30.20 -3.10 -4.92
C GLY A 393 31.16 -2.23 -5.72
N LYS A 394 32.34 -1.96 -5.15
CA LYS A 394 33.60 -1.73 -5.89
C LYS A 394 34.79 -2.03 -4.97
N GLU A 395 35.70 -2.83 -5.53
CA GLU A 395 37.08 -3.20 -5.18
C GLU A 395 37.76 -2.48 -4.00
N ALA A 396 38.02 -3.25 -2.95
CA ALA A 396 39.25 -3.12 -2.17
C ALA A 396 40.06 -4.41 -2.45
N LYS A 397 41.33 -4.26 -2.83
CA LYS A 397 42.23 -5.38 -3.15
C LYS A 397 42.51 -6.23 -1.90
N GLN A 398 41.74 -7.29 -1.65
CA GLN A 398 42.17 -8.47 -0.87
C GLN A 398 41.10 -9.59 -0.92
N LYS A 399 41.54 -10.85 -1.10
CA LYS A 399 40.73 -12.09 -1.01
C LYS A 399 40.89 -12.73 0.39
N PRO A 400 39.97 -13.60 0.89
CA PRO A 400 38.68 -14.05 0.32
C PRO A 400 37.44 -13.91 1.24
N ARG A 401 36.25 -14.05 0.64
CA ARG A 401 34.86 -14.17 1.20
C ARG A 401 33.99 -12.90 1.24
N GLN A 402 33.83 -12.36 0.03
CA GLN A 402 32.55 -12.12 -0.68
C GLN A 402 31.48 -11.25 0.01
N ILE A 403 31.57 -9.96 -0.27
CA ILE A 403 30.50 -8.96 -0.17
C ILE A 403 30.32 -8.42 -1.58
N ILE A 404 29.09 -8.46 -2.11
CA ILE A 404 28.62 -7.78 -3.32
C ILE A 404 29.68 -7.33 -4.35
N ASP A 405 30.42 -8.28 -4.94
CA ASP A 405 31.21 -8.00 -6.17
C ASP A 405 31.86 -9.21 -6.87
N TYR A 406 31.92 -10.41 -6.27
CA TYR A 406 32.92 -11.39 -6.74
C TYR A 406 32.56 -12.33 -7.90
N GLN A 407 31.50 -12.08 -8.69
CA GLN A 407 31.10 -13.01 -9.76
C GLN A 407 30.71 -12.38 -11.10
N PHE A 408 30.89 -11.07 -11.31
CA PHE A 408 30.59 -10.43 -12.60
C PHE A 408 31.79 -10.29 -13.55
N GLN A 409 32.92 -10.95 -13.29
CA GLN A 409 34.11 -10.84 -14.15
C GLN A 409 34.88 -12.16 -14.27
N LYS A 410 34.25 -13.19 -14.87
CA LYS A 410 34.97 -14.40 -15.29
C LYS A 410 34.66 -14.97 -16.68
N ASP A 411 33.92 -14.26 -17.54
CA ASP A 411 33.86 -14.57 -18.97
C ASP A 411 34.23 -13.34 -19.81
N CYS A 412 35.52 -13.02 -19.84
CA CYS A 412 36.18 -12.27 -20.92
C CYS A 412 37.69 -12.16 -20.61
N ARG A 413 38.41 -13.27 -20.74
CA ARG A 413 39.85 -13.27 -21.05
C ARG A 413 40.15 -14.44 -21.97
N MET A 414 39.80 -14.31 -23.24
CA MET A 414 40.64 -14.92 -24.28
C MET A 414 41.74 -13.92 -24.59
N LYS A 415 42.99 -14.34 -24.34
CA LYS A 415 44.18 -13.64 -24.85
C LYS A 415 44.23 -13.79 -26.38
N PRO A 416 44.85 -12.85 -27.10
CA PRO A 416 45.01 -12.96 -28.54
C PRO A 416 46.06 -14.04 -28.86
N GLU A 417 45.64 -15.10 -29.51
CA GLU A 417 46.53 -16.02 -30.20
C GLU A 417 46.57 -15.68 -31.69
N ALA A 418 47.79 -15.83 -32.22
CA ALA A 418 48.20 -15.39 -33.53
C ALA A 418 47.39 -15.99 -34.69
N THR A 419 47.11 -15.15 -35.67
CA THR A 419 46.63 -15.53 -37.00
C THR A 419 47.62 -16.48 -37.71
N PRO A 420 47.13 -17.57 -38.31
CA PRO A 420 47.68 -18.10 -39.56
C PRO A 420 46.81 -17.64 -40.74
N LYS A 421 47.49 -17.20 -41.79
CA LYS A 421 46.93 -16.89 -43.11
C LYS A 421 46.33 -18.15 -43.75
N MET A 422 45.17 -18.02 -44.41
CA MET A 422 44.85 -18.68 -45.68
C MET A 422 43.60 -18.01 -46.27
N THR A 423 43.76 -17.23 -47.33
CA THR A 423 43.61 -17.64 -48.74
C THR A 423 42.14 -17.67 -49.18
N VAL A 424 41.81 -16.66 -49.97
CA VAL A 424 40.55 -16.48 -50.70
C VAL A 424 40.40 -17.59 -51.72
N LEU A 425 39.26 -18.29 -51.69
CA LEU A 425 38.72 -19.01 -52.84
C LEU A 425 37.29 -18.54 -53.10
N SER A 426 37.13 -17.89 -54.25
CA SER A 426 35.87 -17.51 -54.87
C SER A 426 35.20 -18.71 -55.54
N SER A 427 33.87 -18.85 -55.39
CA SER A 427 32.92 -19.07 -56.51
C SER A 427 31.45 -19.20 -56.05
N PRO A 428 30.46 -18.98 -56.95
CA PRO A 428 29.14 -18.45 -56.60
C PRO A 428 27.97 -19.38 -56.98
N VAL A 429 26.95 -19.50 -56.13
CA VAL A 429 25.56 -19.95 -56.46
C VAL A 429 24.69 -19.40 -55.31
N GLY A 430 23.69 -18.52 -55.47
CA GLY A 430 22.52 -18.57 -56.32
C GLY A 430 21.28 -18.42 -55.41
N LEU A 431 20.89 -17.20 -55.08
CA LEU A 431 19.74 -16.90 -54.19
C LEU A 431 18.52 -16.52 -55.04
N ARG A 432 17.77 -17.52 -55.50
CA ARG A 432 16.36 -17.38 -55.91
C ARG A 432 15.53 -18.17 -54.89
N SER A 433 14.73 -17.47 -54.07
CA SER A 433 13.51 -17.95 -53.40
C SER A 433 13.29 -17.35 -52.01
N ILE A 434 13.18 -16.02 -51.88
CA ILE A 434 12.44 -15.38 -50.76
C ILE A 434 11.82 -14.06 -51.25
N LEU A 435 10.95 -14.11 -52.27
CA LEU A 435 10.26 -12.91 -52.77
C LEU A 435 8.84 -13.18 -53.30
N ASN A 436 8.18 -14.25 -52.81
CA ASN A 436 6.81 -14.61 -53.21
C ASN A 436 5.81 -14.74 -52.04
N SER A 437 6.11 -14.27 -50.83
CA SER A 437 5.17 -14.35 -49.68
C SER A 437 4.68 -13.01 -49.13
N LEU A 438 4.90 -11.89 -49.83
CA LEU A 438 4.46 -10.56 -49.38
C LEU A 438 3.40 -9.89 -50.28
N VAL A 439 2.87 -10.60 -51.29
CA VAL A 439 1.81 -10.07 -52.18
C VAL A 439 0.46 -10.78 -51.97
N ALA A 440 0.38 -11.81 -51.11
CA ALA A 440 -0.83 -12.59 -50.89
C ALA A 440 -1.68 -12.14 -49.67
N PHE A 441 -1.26 -11.13 -48.90
CA PHE A 441 -2.00 -10.70 -47.69
C PHE A 441 -2.83 -9.41 -47.85
N SER A 442 -2.67 -8.68 -48.97
CA SER A 442 -3.38 -7.42 -49.21
C SER A 442 -4.69 -7.57 -49.99
N ILE A 443 -5.11 -8.79 -50.34
CA ILE A 443 -6.31 -9.05 -51.17
C ILE A 443 -7.50 -9.63 -50.38
N ILE A 444 -7.35 -9.97 -49.09
CA ILE A 444 -8.43 -10.61 -48.30
C ILE A 444 -9.15 -9.63 -47.34
N VAL A 445 -8.66 -8.39 -47.18
CA VAL A 445 -9.29 -7.41 -46.25
C VAL A 445 -10.27 -6.46 -46.93
N SER A 446 -10.44 -6.52 -48.26
CA SER A 446 -11.34 -5.61 -49.00
C SER A 446 -12.74 -6.19 -49.32
N SER A 447 -13.07 -7.40 -48.87
CA SER A 447 -14.28 -8.12 -49.35
C SER A 447 -15.38 -8.38 -48.31
N ILE A 448 -15.33 -7.79 -47.11
CA ILE A 448 -16.43 -7.92 -46.11
C ILE A 448 -16.98 -6.56 -45.66
N THR A 449 -16.73 -5.49 -46.43
CA THR A 449 -17.37 -4.17 -46.20
C THR A 449 -18.35 -3.81 -47.32
N PHE A 450 -18.85 -4.80 -48.05
CA PHE A 450 -19.72 -4.63 -49.22
C PHE A 450 -21.04 -5.42 -49.14
N LEU A 451 -21.60 -5.56 -47.94
CA LEU A 451 -23.02 -5.86 -47.75
C LEU A 451 -23.57 -4.87 -46.73
N PHE A 452 -24.70 -4.25 -47.07
CA PHE A 452 -25.45 -3.18 -46.37
C PHE A 452 -25.17 -1.72 -46.78
N TYR A 453 -25.06 -1.45 -48.08
CA TYR A 453 -25.45 -0.15 -48.65
C TYR A 453 -26.28 -0.32 -49.93
N GLN A 454 -27.61 -0.23 -49.80
CA GLN A 454 -28.69 0.08 -50.78
C GLN A 454 -30.01 -0.17 -50.05
N GLY A 455 -31.08 0.64 -50.08
CA GLY A 455 -31.44 1.93 -50.68
C GLY A 455 -32.46 2.63 -49.73
N GLN A 456 -33.17 3.72 -50.02
CA GLN A 456 -33.48 4.40 -51.29
C GLN A 456 -34.16 5.77 -50.97
N GLU A 457 -33.92 6.79 -51.82
CA GLU A 457 -34.78 7.93 -52.28
C GLU A 457 -35.53 8.85 -51.28
N GLY A 458 -35.67 10.18 -51.47
CA GLY A 458 -35.36 11.06 -52.61
C GLY A 458 -35.66 12.57 -52.36
N GLN A 459 -35.07 13.42 -53.23
CA GLN A 459 -35.45 14.77 -53.76
C GLN A 459 -35.97 15.94 -52.87
N VAL A 460 -35.09 16.90 -52.54
CA VAL A 460 -34.91 18.32 -53.05
C VAL A 460 -36.17 19.17 -53.43
N PRO A 461 -36.21 20.53 -53.31
CA PRO A 461 -35.63 21.51 -52.36
C PRO A 461 -36.60 22.66 -51.92
N MET A 462 -36.18 23.57 -51.03
CA MET A 462 -36.21 25.03 -51.28
C MET A 462 -35.56 25.83 -50.14
N ALA A 463 -34.83 26.87 -50.55
CA ALA A 463 -34.12 27.85 -49.71
C ALA A 463 -35.05 28.96 -49.22
N ILE A 464 -34.80 29.53 -48.04
CA ILE A 464 -34.93 30.98 -47.72
C ILE A 464 -33.89 31.34 -46.65
N GLU A 465 -33.36 32.54 -46.81
CA GLU A 465 -32.20 33.21 -46.23
C GLU A 465 -32.59 34.18 -45.07
N HIS A 466 -31.59 34.78 -44.41
CA HIS A 466 -31.66 35.96 -43.51
C HIS A 466 -32.29 35.77 -42.09
N GLU A 467 -31.87 36.42 -40.99
CA GLU A 467 -30.76 37.30 -40.60
C GLU A 467 -30.82 37.53 -39.06
N HIS A 468 -29.75 38.10 -38.50
CA HIS A 468 -29.54 38.51 -37.11
C HIS A 468 -30.49 39.61 -36.58
N GLN A 469 -30.74 39.62 -35.25
CA GLN A 469 -30.49 40.71 -34.26
C GLN A 469 -31.16 40.34 -32.91
N GLU A 470 -30.42 40.28 -31.78
CA GLU A 470 -30.13 41.38 -30.82
C GLU A 470 -31.40 42.12 -30.36
N MET A 471 -31.66 42.45 -29.08
CA MET A 471 -30.79 42.78 -27.95
C MET A 471 -31.65 42.94 -26.65
N HIS A 472 -31.10 42.50 -25.50
CA HIS A 472 -30.88 43.28 -24.26
C HIS A 472 -32.02 43.89 -23.35
N VAL A 473 -31.94 43.49 -22.05
CA VAL A 473 -32.21 44.20 -20.74
C VAL A 473 -33.67 44.59 -20.42
N VAL A 474 -34.24 44.54 -19.20
CA VAL A 474 -33.75 44.78 -17.83
C VAL A 474 -34.56 44.03 -16.77
N ALA A 475 -33.88 43.84 -15.64
CA ALA A 475 -34.24 43.36 -14.32
C ALA A 475 -35.49 43.94 -13.61
N GLU A 476 -35.88 43.20 -12.55
CA GLU A 476 -36.54 43.60 -11.29
C GLU A 476 -38.05 43.89 -11.26
N HIS A 477 -38.83 42.99 -10.63
CA HIS A 477 -39.43 43.34 -9.33
C HIS A 477 -39.91 42.12 -8.52
N HIS A 478 -39.71 42.25 -7.21
CA HIS A 478 -39.86 41.27 -6.13
C HIS A 478 -41.33 41.11 -5.67
N GLU A 479 -41.59 39.97 -5.02
CA GLU A 479 -42.57 39.79 -3.94
C GLU A 479 -43.99 40.35 -4.10
N GLN A 480 -44.91 39.46 -4.47
CA GLN A 480 -46.21 39.31 -3.79
C GLN A 480 -46.79 37.94 -4.13
N LEU A 481 -47.38 37.26 -3.15
CA LEU A 481 -48.03 35.93 -3.20
C LEU A 481 -47.24 34.73 -2.64
N ARG A 482 -46.49 34.94 -1.55
CA ARG A 482 -46.54 33.98 -0.42
C ARG A 482 -47.72 34.36 0.48
N ALA A 483 -48.92 33.89 0.15
CA ALA A 483 -50.06 33.80 1.07
C ALA A 483 -51.29 33.29 0.29
N LYS A 484 -51.30 31.99 -0.05
CA LYS A 484 -52.51 31.21 -0.36
C LYS A 484 -52.15 29.73 -0.49
N GLU A 485 -51.55 29.20 0.57
CA GLU A 485 -51.76 27.79 0.90
C GLU A 485 -53.01 27.72 1.79
N ALA A 486 -53.87 26.74 1.49
CA ALA A 486 -54.81 26.04 2.37
C ALA A 486 -56.27 26.04 1.88
N GLN A 487 -56.77 24.80 1.79
CA GLN A 487 -58.17 24.35 1.58
C GLN A 487 -58.74 24.40 0.16
N VAL A 488 -58.65 23.27 -0.56
CA VAL A 488 -59.85 22.47 -0.93
C VAL A 488 -59.48 20.98 -0.87
N GLN A 489 -60.30 20.22 -0.15
CA GLN A 489 -60.28 18.78 0.04
C GLN A 489 -60.84 18.02 -1.18
N LEU A 490 -60.22 16.86 -1.44
CA LEU A 490 -60.87 15.56 -1.60
C LEU A 490 -62.15 15.48 -2.46
N THR A 491 -61.99 15.09 -3.71
CA THR A 491 -62.97 14.25 -4.42
C THR A 491 -62.28 12.96 -4.85
N ALA A 492 -62.80 11.84 -4.37
CA ALA A 492 -62.51 10.53 -4.88
C ALA A 492 -63.24 10.39 -6.23
N GLU A 493 -62.48 10.27 -7.32
CA GLU A 493 -62.99 9.74 -8.58
C GLU A 493 -62.31 8.38 -8.83
N LEU A 494 -63.14 7.43 -9.23
CA LEU A 494 -62.81 6.04 -9.56
C LEU A 494 -61.63 5.97 -10.55
N PRO A 495 -60.80 4.91 -10.49
CA PRO A 495 -59.62 4.81 -11.35
C PRO A 495 -60.06 4.66 -12.81
N ASP A 496 -59.86 5.72 -13.58
CA ASP A 496 -59.90 5.64 -15.04
C ASP A 496 -58.76 4.74 -15.52
N ALA A 497 -59.14 3.70 -16.25
CA ALA A 497 -58.28 2.65 -16.74
C ALA A 497 -57.50 3.14 -17.96
N SER A 498 -56.49 3.99 -17.75
CA SER A 498 -55.45 4.25 -18.76
C SER A 498 -54.18 4.94 -18.23
N LYS A 499 -53.87 4.87 -16.93
CA LYS A 499 -52.51 5.25 -16.48
C LYS A 499 -51.54 4.15 -16.90
N GLU A 500 -50.99 4.28 -18.10
CA GLU A 500 -49.73 3.64 -18.44
C GLU A 500 -48.76 3.87 -17.27
N GLU A 501 -48.41 2.77 -16.60
CA GLU A 501 -47.48 2.78 -15.48
C GLU A 501 -46.19 3.47 -15.97
N CYS A 502 -45.85 4.63 -15.38
CA CYS A 502 -44.76 5.43 -15.91
C CYS A 502 -43.47 4.62 -15.99
N ASN A 503 -42.97 4.43 -17.21
CA ASN A 503 -41.72 3.73 -17.45
C ASN A 503 -40.53 4.61 -17.03
N TRP A 504 -40.12 4.48 -15.77
CA TRP A 504 -39.00 5.22 -15.18
C TRP A 504 -37.64 4.88 -15.82
N SER A 505 -37.53 3.81 -16.62
CA SER A 505 -36.27 3.41 -17.27
C SER A 505 -36.01 4.14 -18.60
N THR A 506 -37.01 4.80 -19.18
CA THR A 506 -36.89 5.56 -20.44
C THR A 506 -37.02 7.04 -20.20
N GLY A 507 -36.10 7.85 -20.72
CA GLY A 507 -36.02 9.26 -20.37
C GLY A 507 -34.76 9.94 -20.90
N ARG A 508 -34.46 11.11 -20.35
CA ARG A 508 -33.25 11.88 -20.67
C ARG A 508 -32.60 12.45 -19.43
N TRP A 509 -31.29 12.67 -19.51
CA TRP A 509 -30.56 13.45 -18.51
C TRP A 509 -30.86 14.94 -18.67
N VAL A 510 -31.20 15.60 -17.57
CA VAL A 510 -31.47 17.03 -17.50
C VAL A 510 -30.49 17.65 -16.50
N TYR A 511 -29.84 18.74 -16.90
CA TYR A 511 -28.94 19.47 -16.02
C TYR A 511 -29.75 20.31 -15.02
N ASP A 512 -29.44 20.17 -13.73
CA ASP A 512 -30.10 20.80 -12.60
C ASP A 512 -29.06 21.08 -11.51
N ASN A 513 -28.50 22.28 -11.52
CA ASN A 513 -27.53 22.73 -10.52
C ASN A 513 -28.18 23.32 -9.26
N VAL A 514 -29.52 23.38 -9.20
CA VAL A 514 -30.28 23.95 -8.08
C VAL A 514 -30.67 22.86 -7.09
N SER A 515 -31.16 21.72 -7.60
CA SER A 515 -31.67 20.63 -6.76
C SER A 515 -30.72 19.45 -6.61
N TRP A 516 -29.63 19.40 -7.38
CA TRP A 516 -28.62 18.35 -7.34
C TRP A 516 -27.22 18.91 -7.05
N PRO A 517 -26.32 18.15 -6.38
CA PRO A 517 -26.52 16.78 -5.91
C PRO A 517 -27.38 16.67 -4.64
N LEU A 518 -27.99 15.50 -4.42
CA LEU A 518 -28.84 15.23 -3.25
C LEU A 518 -28.06 15.17 -1.92
N TYR A 519 -26.74 15.05 -1.97
CA TYR A 519 -25.84 15.11 -0.82
C TYR A 519 -24.46 15.59 -1.28
N SER A 520 -23.66 16.09 -0.34
CA SER A 520 -22.26 16.45 -0.62
C SER A 520 -21.34 15.25 -0.42
N GLY A 521 -20.57 14.89 -1.46
CA GLY A 521 -19.57 13.82 -1.39
C GLY A 521 -18.48 14.06 -0.33
N LEU A 522 -18.21 15.32 0.02
CA LEU A 522 -17.23 15.69 1.04
C LEU A 522 -17.77 15.49 2.48
N LYS A 523 -19.09 15.53 2.67
CA LYS A 523 -19.72 15.47 4.00
C LYS A 523 -20.13 14.06 4.41
N CYS A 524 -20.39 13.17 3.46
CA CYS A 524 -20.82 11.82 3.76
C CYS A 524 -19.66 10.94 4.28
N ALA A 525 -19.70 10.58 5.56
CA ALA A 525 -18.70 9.71 6.20
C ALA A 525 -18.70 8.26 5.66
N PHE A 526 -19.69 7.92 4.83
CA PHE A 526 -19.95 6.56 4.36
C PHE A 526 -19.38 6.31 2.94
N ILE A 527 -18.78 7.31 2.29
CA ILE A 527 -18.15 7.11 0.98
C ILE A 527 -16.79 6.43 1.14
N PHE A 528 -16.57 5.34 0.42
CA PHE A 528 -15.25 4.70 0.36
C PHE A 528 -14.26 5.55 -0.44
N PRO A 529 -12.96 5.52 -0.11
CA PRO A 529 -11.94 6.29 -0.81
C PRO A 529 -12.00 6.21 -2.35
N GLU A 530 -12.29 5.02 -2.88
CA GLU A 530 -12.36 4.74 -4.32
C GLU A 530 -13.50 5.48 -5.03
N LEU A 531 -14.50 5.97 -4.28
CA LEU A 531 -15.67 6.68 -4.80
C LEU A 531 -15.63 8.19 -4.49
N SER A 532 -14.66 8.67 -3.69
CA SER A 532 -14.56 10.07 -3.27
C SER A 532 -13.82 10.95 -4.28
N CYS A 533 -14.31 11.08 -5.51
CA CYS A 533 -13.64 11.83 -6.59
C CYS A 533 -13.25 13.27 -6.17
N ASP A 534 -14.14 13.96 -5.46
CA ASP A 534 -13.93 15.33 -4.97
C ASP A 534 -12.73 15.43 -4.02
N LYS A 535 -12.51 14.39 -3.21
CA LYS A 535 -11.41 14.30 -2.24
C LYS A 535 -10.08 13.93 -2.92
N TYR A 536 -10.13 13.19 -4.03
CA TYR A 536 -8.96 12.66 -4.72
C TYR A 536 -8.62 13.40 -6.03
N GLY A 537 -9.01 14.67 -6.12
CA GLY A 537 -8.45 15.61 -7.10
C GLY A 537 -9.23 15.75 -8.40
N ARG A 538 -10.44 15.19 -8.51
CA ARG A 538 -11.34 15.54 -9.62
C ARG A 538 -11.78 17.00 -9.46
N LYS A 539 -11.59 17.80 -10.52
CA LYS A 539 -11.86 19.25 -10.50
C LYS A 539 -13.16 19.64 -11.23
N ASP A 540 -13.70 18.75 -12.06
CA ASP A 540 -14.97 18.95 -12.75
C ASP A 540 -16.13 18.42 -11.89
N PHE A 541 -17.02 19.31 -11.43
CA PHE A 541 -18.18 18.93 -10.61
C PHE A 541 -19.50 18.90 -11.39
N MET A 542 -19.49 19.28 -12.67
CA MET A 542 -20.72 19.33 -13.50
C MET A 542 -21.45 17.99 -13.58
N TYR A 543 -20.75 16.87 -13.45
CA TYR A 543 -21.36 15.54 -13.47
C TYR A 543 -22.33 15.30 -12.30
N GLN A 544 -22.20 16.05 -11.20
CA GLN A 544 -23.05 15.92 -10.01
C GLN A 544 -24.43 16.59 -10.18
N HIS A 545 -24.56 17.46 -11.17
CA HIS A 545 -25.75 18.30 -11.40
C HIS A 545 -26.65 17.73 -12.50
N TRP A 546 -26.63 16.42 -12.72
CA TRP A 546 -27.51 15.76 -13.70
C TRP A 546 -28.56 14.92 -12.99
N ARG A 547 -29.82 15.08 -13.42
CA ARG A 547 -30.95 14.29 -12.95
C ARG A 547 -31.60 13.54 -14.10
N TRP A 548 -32.12 12.34 -13.81
CA TRP A 548 -32.87 11.56 -14.78
C TRP A 548 -34.33 12.03 -14.84
N GLN A 549 -34.84 12.29 -16.05
CA GLN A 549 -36.22 12.68 -16.31
C GLN A 549 -36.89 11.61 -17.19
N PRO A 550 -37.78 10.77 -16.64
CA PRO A 550 -38.56 9.83 -17.43
C PRO A 550 -39.43 10.52 -18.48
N HIS A 551 -39.75 9.80 -19.56
CA HIS A 551 -40.78 10.22 -20.50
C HIS A 551 -42.17 9.99 -19.88
N GLY A 552 -43.06 10.98 -19.98
CA GLY A 552 -44.46 10.85 -19.56
C GLY A 552 -44.72 10.99 -18.04
N CYS A 553 -43.70 11.16 -17.20
CA CYS A 553 -43.90 11.52 -15.79
C CYS A 553 -42.67 12.17 -15.14
N ASP A 554 -42.87 12.73 -13.96
CA ASP A 554 -41.81 13.24 -13.08
C ASP A 554 -41.48 12.26 -11.95
N LEU A 555 -40.18 12.09 -11.67
CA LEU A 555 -39.75 11.38 -10.47
C LEU A 555 -39.95 12.27 -9.23
N PRO A 556 -40.59 11.76 -8.16
CA PRO A 556 -40.70 12.53 -6.94
C PRO A 556 -39.31 12.80 -6.36
N ARG A 557 -39.10 14.01 -5.84
CA ARG A 557 -37.85 14.36 -5.15
C ARG A 557 -37.60 13.39 -4.00
N PHE A 558 -36.35 12.95 -3.87
CA PHE A 558 -35.97 12.06 -2.77
C PHE A 558 -36.25 12.72 -1.41
N ASN A 559 -36.92 11.97 -0.53
CA ASN A 559 -37.20 12.37 0.84
C ASN A 559 -36.77 11.23 1.77
N ALA A 560 -35.68 11.46 2.49
CA ALA A 560 -35.06 10.46 3.37
C ALA A 560 -36.00 10.06 4.52
N THR A 561 -36.68 11.02 5.15
CA THR A 561 -37.63 10.75 6.24
C THR A 561 -38.76 9.84 5.76
N ARG A 562 -39.34 10.11 4.59
CA ARG A 562 -40.38 9.26 4.01
C ARG A 562 -39.88 7.85 3.70
N LEU A 563 -38.63 7.72 3.24
CA LEU A 563 -38.01 6.41 3.03
C LEU A 563 -37.78 5.68 4.35
N LEU A 564 -37.21 6.35 5.34
CA LEU A 564 -36.92 5.79 6.67
C LEU A 564 -38.19 5.37 7.40
N GLU A 565 -39.29 6.13 7.28
CA GLU A 565 -40.61 5.74 7.80
C GLU A 565 -41.14 4.47 7.12
N LYS A 566 -40.96 4.34 5.80
CA LYS A 566 -41.30 3.09 5.09
C LYS A 566 -40.43 1.91 5.51
N LEU A 567 -39.18 2.19 5.92
CA LEU A 567 -38.21 1.21 6.41
C LEU A 567 -38.28 1.03 7.93
N ARG A 568 -39.23 1.65 8.63
CA ARG A 568 -39.33 1.56 10.09
C ARG A 568 -39.52 0.11 10.52
N ASN A 569 -38.67 -0.38 11.43
CA ASN A 569 -38.59 -1.78 11.85
C ASN A 569 -38.29 -2.78 10.72
N LYS A 570 -37.69 -2.33 9.62
CA LYS A 570 -37.39 -3.16 8.45
C LYS A 570 -35.91 -3.18 8.09
N ARG A 571 -35.54 -4.23 7.37
CA ARG A 571 -34.22 -4.51 6.85
C ARG A 571 -34.22 -4.53 5.33
N LEU A 572 -33.53 -3.57 4.72
CA LEU A 572 -33.25 -3.52 3.29
C LEU A 572 -31.84 -4.04 3.04
N VAL A 573 -31.64 -4.97 2.11
CA VAL A 573 -30.34 -5.57 1.78
C VAL A 573 -30.05 -5.46 0.30
N PHE A 574 -28.93 -4.81 -0.04
CA PHE A 574 -28.34 -4.86 -1.36
C PHE A 574 -27.40 -6.07 -1.46
N VAL A 575 -27.47 -6.79 -2.57
CA VAL A 575 -26.77 -8.06 -2.77
C VAL A 575 -26.10 -8.05 -4.11
N GLY A 576 -24.77 -8.11 -4.14
CA GLY A 576 -24.14 -8.21 -5.44
C GLY A 576 -22.67 -7.86 -5.50
N ASP A 577 -22.28 -7.40 -6.69
CA ASP A 577 -20.93 -6.95 -7.01
C ASP A 577 -20.64 -5.50 -6.55
N SER A 578 -19.50 -4.98 -6.98
CA SER A 578 -19.04 -3.63 -6.65
C SER A 578 -19.98 -2.51 -7.10
N LEU A 579 -20.77 -2.69 -8.17
CA LEU A 579 -21.77 -1.70 -8.58
C LEU A 579 -22.93 -1.65 -7.60
N ASN A 580 -23.34 -2.81 -7.09
CA ASN A 580 -24.39 -2.84 -6.07
C ASN A 580 -23.94 -2.18 -4.77
N ARG A 581 -22.66 -2.37 -4.40
CA ARG A 581 -22.02 -1.65 -3.29
C ARG A 581 -22.06 -0.14 -3.51
N ASN A 582 -21.79 0.31 -4.74
CA ASN A 582 -21.86 1.72 -5.09
C ASN A 582 -23.28 2.30 -4.92
N GLN A 583 -24.31 1.55 -5.31
CA GLN A 583 -25.71 1.96 -5.12
C GLN A 583 -26.07 2.04 -3.62
N TRP A 584 -25.64 1.05 -2.83
CA TRP A 584 -25.80 1.08 -1.37
C TRP A 584 -25.16 2.32 -0.74
N VAL A 585 -23.90 2.64 -1.08
CA VAL A 585 -23.22 3.85 -0.58
C VAL A 585 -24.01 5.11 -0.92
N SER A 586 -24.52 5.21 -2.15
CA SER A 586 -25.31 6.36 -2.59
C SER A 586 -26.58 6.52 -1.74
N LEU A 587 -27.34 5.43 -1.53
CA LEU A 587 -28.54 5.47 -0.70
C LEU A 587 -28.22 5.85 0.75
N VAL A 588 -27.19 5.25 1.33
CA VAL A 588 -26.78 5.54 2.70
C VAL A 588 -26.39 7.00 2.86
N CYS A 589 -25.66 7.60 1.92
CA CYS A 589 -25.31 9.03 1.98
C CYS A 589 -26.52 9.96 1.89
N MET A 590 -27.51 9.62 1.04
CA MET A 590 -28.75 10.40 0.96
C MET A 590 -29.55 10.35 2.26
N VAL A 591 -29.58 9.19 2.92
CA VAL A 591 -30.29 8.99 4.19
C VAL A 591 -29.53 9.63 5.36
N GLU A 592 -28.22 9.42 5.42
CA GLU A 592 -27.34 9.92 6.46
C GLU A 592 -27.33 11.45 6.56
N ALA A 593 -27.39 12.13 5.41
CA ALA A 593 -27.50 13.59 5.35
C ALA A 593 -28.75 14.14 6.05
N SER A 594 -29.77 13.30 6.28
CA SER A 594 -31.04 13.67 6.92
C SER A 594 -31.11 13.27 8.40
N ILE A 595 -30.09 12.60 8.93
CA ILE A 595 -29.95 12.24 10.34
C ILE A 595 -28.79 13.06 10.93
N PRO A 596 -29.05 14.25 11.51
CA PRO A 596 -28.00 15.16 11.96
C PRO A 596 -27.27 14.71 13.24
N ASP A 597 -27.92 13.91 14.10
CA ASP A 597 -27.27 13.35 15.29
C ASP A 597 -26.52 12.07 14.93
N ASP A 598 -25.18 12.13 14.96
CA ASP A 598 -24.30 10.99 14.70
C ASP A 598 -24.49 9.82 15.68
N ARG A 599 -25.11 10.04 16.84
CA ARG A 599 -25.45 8.95 17.79
C ARG A 599 -26.63 8.10 17.32
N LEU A 600 -27.45 8.62 16.40
CA LEU A 600 -28.65 7.95 15.89
C LEU A 600 -28.36 7.11 14.62
N LYS A 601 -27.11 7.01 14.21
CA LYS A 601 -26.68 6.24 13.04
C LYS A 601 -25.35 5.52 13.28
N ILE A 602 -25.18 4.34 12.70
CA ILE A 602 -23.89 3.62 12.77
C ILE A 602 -23.65 2.75 11.53
N ARG A 603 -22.37 2.60 11.17
CA ARG A 603 -21.89 1.55 10.26
C ARG A 603 -21.38 0.35 11.03
N VAL A 604 -21.85 -0.84 10.69
CA VAL A 604 -21.34 -2.10 11.23
C VAL A 604 -20.78 -2.95 10.10
N PHE A 605 -19.60 -3.54 10.32
CA PHE A 605 -18.99 -4.49 9.39
C PHE A 605 -19.04 -5.89 10.00
N ASN A 606 -19.52 -6.86 9.24
CA ASN A 606 -19.55 -8.26 9.62
C ASN A 606 -19.24 -9.15 8.41
N GLY A 607 -17.94 -9.40 8.16
CA GLY A 607 -17.48 -10.18 7.02
C GLY A 607 -17.97 -9.61 5.68
N SER A 608 -18.76 -10.40 4.94
CA SER A 608 -19.38 -10.01 3.67
C SER A 608 -20.54 -9.03 3.81
N LEU A 609 -21.04 -8.77 5.02
CA LEU A 609 -22.17 -7.88 5.31
C LEU A 609 -21.68 -6.53 5.86
N ILE A 610 -22.19 -5.43 5.29
CA ILE A 610 -21.99 -4.06 5.77
C ILE A 610 -23.36 -3.47 6.07
N SER A 611 -23.62 -3.08 7.30
CA SER A 611 -24.91 -2.55 7.74
C SER A 611 -24.83 -1.07 8.06
N PHE A 612 -25.76 -0.28 7.54
CA PHE A 612 -26.11 1.04 8.05
C PHE A 612 -27.34 0.90 8.94
N LYS A 613 -27.25 1.34 10.20
CA LYS A 613 -28.40 1.34 11.13
C LYS A 613 -28.84 2.76 11.42
N ALA A 614 -30.13 3.03 11.31
CA ALA A 614 -30.79 4.26 11.74
C ALA A 614 -31.63 3.95 12.99
N PHE A 615 -31.12 4.32 14.17
CA PHE A 615 -31.68 3.88 15.46
C PHE A 615 -33.09 4.41 15.72
N GLU A 616 -33.37 5.67 15.37
CA GLU A 616 -34.68 6.30 15.55
C GLU A 616 -35.81 5.59 14.80
N TYR A 617 -35.47 4.96 13.67
CA TYR A 617 -36.41 4.23 12.82
C TYR A 617 -36.36 2.73 13.05
N ASN A 618 -35.41 2.26 13.88
CA ASN A 618 -35.09 0.83 14.00
C ASN A 618 -34.97 0.16 12.62
N ALA A 619 -34.29 0.84 11.69
CA ALA A 619 -34.19 0.45 10.29
C ALA A 619 -32.75 0.11 9.93
N THR A 620 -32.55 -0.89 9.06
CA THR A 620 -31.22 -1.20 8.51
C THR A 620 -31.19 -1.18 6.99
N ILE A 621 -30.09 -0.64 6.45
CA ILE A 621 -29.77 -0.61 5.03
C ILE A 621 -28.42 -1.30 4.86
N ASP A 622 -28.43 -2.52 4.37
CA ASP A 622 -27.29 -3.41 4.34
C ASP A 622 -26.76 -3.61 2.92
N PHE A 623 -25.49 -3.99 2.82
CA PHE A 623 -24.87 -4.50 1.62
C PHE A 623 -24.21 -5.85 1.92
N TYR A 624 -24.54 -6.88 1.16
CA TYR A 624 -23.90 -8.18 1.20
C TYR A 624 -23.12 -8.43 -0.09
N TRP A 625 -21.84 -8.76 0.06
CA TRP A 625 -20.96 -9.09 -1.06
C TRP A 625 -21.24 -10.50 -1.57
N SER A 626 -21.75 -10.58 -2.80
CA SER A 626 -21.91 -11.82 -3.55
C SER A 626 -21.84 -11.48 -5.05
N PRO A 627 -20.63 -11.33 -5.61
CA PRO A 627 -20.43 -10.69 -6.90
C PRO A 627 -20.96 -11.52 -8.07
N LEU A 628 -21.13 -12.84 -7.85
CA LEU A 628 -21.68 -13.80 -8.81
C LEU A 628 -22.98 -14.44 -8.30
N LEU A 629 -23.56 -13.92 -7.21
CA LEU A 629 -24.77 -14.37 -6.50
C LEU A 629 -24.70 -15.77 -5.87
N VAL A 630 -24.26 -16.75 -6.64
CA VAL A 630 -24.01 -18.13 -6.18
C VAL A 630 -22.63 -18.25 -5.54
N GLU A 631 -22.41 -19.34 -4.81
CA GLU A 631 -21.11 -19.62 -4.22
C GLU A 631 -20.01 -19.60 -5.28
N SER A 632 -18.97 -18.84 -4.99
CA SER A 632 -17.84 -18.65 -5.88
C SER A 632 -16.53 -18.52 -5.11
N ASN A 633 -15.43 -18.72 -5.81
CA ASN A 633 -14.10 -18.40 -5.27
C ASN A 633 -13.84 -16.88 -5.18
N SER A 634 -14.88 -16.06 -5.33
CA SER A 634 -14.84 -14.60 -5.31
C SER A 634 -15.76 -13.99 -4.24
N ASP A 635 -16.34 -14.79 -3.34
CA ASP A 635 -17.31 -14.34 -2.33
C ASP A 635 -16.70 -13.65 -1.11
N ASP A 636 -15.39 -13.51 -1.08
CA ASP A 636 -14.72 -12.70 -0.07
C ASP A 636 -14.68 -11.24 -0.55
N PRO A 637 -15.34 -10.28 0.12
CA PRO A 637 -15.37 -8.86 -0.28
C PRO A 637 -14.01 -8.20 -0.40
N ILE A 638 -12.95 -8.85 0.08
CA ILE A 638 -11.58 -8.37 0.10
C ILE A 638 -10.67 -9.27 -0.75
N VAL A 639 -10.86 -10.59 -0.73
CA VAL A 639 -10.12 -11.59 -1.53
C VAL A 639 -10.95 -12.09 -2.71
N HIS A 640 -11.49 -11.17 -3.51
CA HIS A 640 -12.33 -11.52 -4.66
C HIS A 640 -11.57 -11.54 -5.99
N ARG A 641 -10.38 -10.93 -6.09
CA ARG A 641 -9.65 -10.81 -7.37
C ARG A 641 -8.82 -12.06 -7.65
N VAL A 642 -9.40 -12.98 -8.40
CA VAL A 642 -8.79 -14.25 -8.81
C VAL A 642 -8.55 -14.31 -10.32
N GLU A 643 -7.55 -15.10 -10.74
CA GLU A 643 -7.19 -15.30 -12.16
C GLU A 643 -8.29 -16.05 -12.94
N TYR A 644 -8.84 -17.09 -12.31
CA TYR A 644 -9.98 -17.87 -12.82
C TYR A 644 -11.16 -17.73 -11.88
N ARG A 645 -12.33 -17.41 -12.44
CA ARG A 645 -13.57 -17.29 -11.68
C ARG A 645 -14.30 -18.62 -11.75
N ILE A 646 -14.59 -19.16 -10.57
CA ILE A 646 -15.24 -20.46 -10.43
C ILE A 646 -16.53 -20.24 -9.64
N ILE A 647 -17.64 -20.70 -10.20
CA ILE A 647 -18.96 -20.67 -9.55
C ILE A 647 -19.45 -22.10 -9.32
N ARG A 648 -20.23 -22.28 -8.26
CA ARG A 648 -21.08 -23.46 -8.03
C ARG A 648 -22.52 -23.04 -8.28
N ALA A 649 -23.01 -23.30 -9.48
CA ALA A 649 -24.29 -22.75 -9.94
C ALA A 649 -25.50 -23.25 -9.13
N ASP A 650 -25.35 -24.37 -8.43
CA ASP A 650 -26.35 -25.04 -7.61
C ASP A 650 -26.21 -24.76 -6.10
N ARG A 651 -25.38 -23.78 -5.69
CA ARG A 651 -25.14 -23.44 -4.29
C ARG A 651 -25.37 -21.95 -4.04
N ILE A 652 -26.40 -21.62 -3.28
CA ILE A 652 -26.73 -20.23 -2.88
C ILE A 652 -27.09 -20.13 -1.40
N GLU A 653 -27.38 -21.25 -0.74
CA GLU A 653 -27.94 -21.35 0.60
C GLU A 653 -27.07 -20.64 1.64
N LYS A 654 -25.74 -20.77 1.51
CA LYS A 654 -24.77 -20.05 2.34
C LYS A 654 -24.96 -18.53 2.29
N HIS A 655 -25.17 -17.97 1.11
CA HIS A 655 -25.44 -16.54 0.93
C HIS A 655 -26.84 -16.17 1.36
N ALA A 656 -27.82 -17.01 1.02
CA ALA A 656 -29.22 -16.78 1.34
C ALA A 656 -29.47 -16.64 2.84
N ASN A 657 -28.73 -17.37 3.67
CA ASN A 657 -28.79 -17.25 5.12
C ASN A 657 -28.47 -15.85 5.65
N ALA A 658 -27.76 -15.02 4.90
CA ALA A 658 -27.42 -13.66 5.32
C ALA A 658 -28.53 -12.63 5.06
N TRP A 659 -29.51 -12.95 4.21
CA TRP A 659 -30.59 -12.03 3.82
C TRP A 659 -31.99 -12.65 3.86
N ARG A 660 -32.13 -13.89 4.33
CA ARG A 660 -33.42 -14.61 4.42
C ARG A 660 -34.48 -13.91 5.27
N ASP A 661 -34.06 -13.05 6.18
CA ASP A 661 -34.87 -12.25 7.10
C ASP A 661 -35.02 -10.80 6.64
N ALA A 662 -34.55 -10.45 5.44
CA ALA A 662 -34.70 -9.11 4.89
C ALA A 662 -36.13 -8.84 4.40
N ASP A 663 -36.65 -7.65 4.65
CA ASP A 663 -37.94 -7.20 4.13
C ASP A 663 -37.85 -6.78 2.65
N ILE A 664 -36.70 -6.25 2.24
CA ILE A 664 -36.44 -5.76 0.88
C ILE A 664 -35.06 -6.24 0.45
N ILE A 665 -34.97 -6.89 -0.72
CA ILE A 665 -33.70 -7.35 -1.28
C ILE A 665 -33.52 -6.75 -2.67
N ILE A 666 -32.32 -6.20 -2.95
CA ILE A 666 -31.95 -5.63 -4.24
C ILE A 666 -30.72 -6.38 -4.75
N PHE A 667 -30.89 -7.19 -5.80
CA PHE A 667 -29.81 -7.98 -6.40
C PHE A 667 -29.14 -7.28 -7.59
N ASN A 668 -27.84 -7.50 -7.77
CA ASN A 668 -27.09 -7.17 -8.98
C ASN A 668 -25.89 -8.12 -9.15
N SER A 669 -25.67 -8.59 -10.37
CA SER A 669 -24.41 -9.22 -10.74
C SER A 669 -24.16 -9.02 -12.23
N TYR A 670 -23.11 -8.28 -12.57
CA TYR A 670 -22.83 -7.99 -13.99
C TYR A 670 -21.35 -7.85 -14.30
N VAL A 671 -20.64 -6.96 -13.60
CA VAL A 671 -19.25 -6.58 -13.94
C VAL A 671 -18.35 -7.81 -13.93
N TRP A 672 -18.75 -8.81 -13.15
CA TRP A 672 -17.98 -9.99 -12.90
C TRP A 672 -18.14 -11.13 -13.91
N TRP A 673 -19.13 -11.03 -14.78
CA TRP A 673 -19.33 -11.94 -15.91
C TRP A 673 -18.57 -11.49 -17.15
N ARG A 674 -18.12 -10.23 -17.18
CA ARG A 674 -17.42 -9.66 -18.33
C ARG A 674 -16.00 -10.20 -18.44
N LYS A 675 -15.59 -10.52 -19.67
CA LYS A 675 -14.22 -10.90 -20.02
C LYS A 675 -13.33 -9.65 -20.08
N HIS A 676 -12.44 -9.48 -19.11
CA HIS A 676 -11.52 -8.33 -19.03
C HIS A 676 -10.12 -8.59 -19.61
N LYS A 677 -9.79 -9.85 -19.95
CA LYS A 677 -8.54 -10.26 -20.62
C LYS A 677 -8.81 -11.40 -21.61
N ALA A 678 -8.03 -11.49 -22.69
CA ALA A 678 -8.18 -12.52 -23.73
C ALA A 678 -8.16 -13.97 -23.19
N ASP A 679 -7.43 -14.22 -22.10
CA ASP A 679 -7.26 -15.55 -21.50
C ASP A 679 -8.12 -15.83 -20.26
N MET A 680 -8.95 -14.87 -19.83
CA MET A 680 -9.82 -15.07 -18.66
C MET A 680 -10.89 -16.12 -18.98
N ARG A 681 -10.90 -17.22 -18.21
CA ARG A 681 -11.88 -18.31 -18.33
C ARG A 681 -12.73 -18.42 -17.07
N MET A 682 -14.03 -18.58 -17.25
CA MET A 682 -14.97 -18.94 -16.19
C MET A 682 -15.12 -20.46 -16.17
N LYS A 683 -15.09 -21.05 -14.98
CA LYS A 683 -15.38 -22.48 -14.79
C LYS A 683 -16.63 -22.61 -13.94
N VAL A 684 -17.49 -23.54 -14.32
CA VAL A 684 -18.67 -23.93 -13.55
C VAL A 684 -18.36 -25.28 -12.94
N MET A 685 -18.48 -25.39 -11.63
CA MET A 685 -18.38 -26.66 -10.89
C MET A 685 -19.74 -27.32 -10.79
#